data_AF-A0A4P5WPJ2-F1
#
_entry.id   AF-A0A4P5WPJ2-F1
#
_cell.length_a   1.000
_cell.length_b   1.000
_cell.length_c   1.000
_cell.angle_alpha   90.00
_cell.angle_beta   90.00
_cell.angle_gamma   90.00
#
_symmetry.space_group_name_H-M   'P 1'
#
loop_
_entity.id
_entity.type
_entity.pdbx_description
1 polymer ?
#
loop_
_entity_poly.entity_id
_entity_poly.type
_entity_poly.pdbx_seq_one_letter_code
_entity_poly.pdbx_strand_id
1 'polypeptide(L)'
;MTAVLISSAIAPLHAQEVAGVTVTPHIISPVMRWRRPPTPELGARVELVLRNASDAPLTIRRDQNWTFDGSTPAQLLESQDWAWHETPAVWAEESVQLPPQALTVLHFNGRSDKWGVGTDHTFQPGPDGQPIPFQLPKPQVWLQDVTFLAVNDSGELLNSALTANQIIVHLRRDDTSGGPLQVTALNIWLPSAAATQRIFTLAQSLPSAQLKMFGGTAELGQAGGFSAAVQPLPRRNCLVEVQLQATNGAMQSLWGSLKIRPESFDISGGWIQGDVNGRSALTIDQYRRTLARMHINAGQIEEVAGYTDDAQVYQATPFKRFNRLGDLARYDRDELLPTIHAVEFIGEPQYGGGRPVPPQEVHSLLAPYRDSRLHTSVTLSEERTWRYYAGLSDHPHYDAYRVIAPAADAWSRYDRWNGKSIRWGAPLETVGEMTRSLRELNRPRAIAYWSQGAHDGWGGFLSPRRGSPTADELRAQAWHALSARITSLYWFNLSLKSLLRFPDLIQPITEVNREIRLLDELLLRSTALHHQALPAGDQPDWEICVLGAPEAAIFVVHDVGYGIDEKTNTFRFQKRQGAWNFPRPAWLPSGAELFRVDASGTHDAHGAVGDQVHIQDEVHVVGIYVATASPGLRQALQARLQTLLAREAELGIDPGSNEQDLEKLKEAAK
;
A
#
# COMPACT_ATOMS: atom_id res chain seq x y z
N MET A 1 -42.85 43.00 27.43
CA MET A 1 -42.22 42.11 26.43
C MET A 1 -40.76 42.01 26.79
N THR A 2 -40.42 41.00 27.57
CA THR A 2 -39.09 40.80 28.15
C THR A 2 -38.45 39.65 27.39
N ALA A 3 -37.38 39.93 26.65
CA ALA A 3 -36.67 38.95 25.86
C ALA A 3 -35.96 37.96 26.79
N VAL A 4 -36.31 36.68 26.66
CA VAL A 4 -35.61 35.57 27.32
C VAL A 4 -34.40 35.23 26.43
N LEU A 5 -33.22 35.61 26.91
CA LEU A 5 -31.94 35.10 26.40
C LEU A 5 -31.83 33.63 26.83
N ILE A 6 -32.04 32.71 25.90
CA ILE A 6 -31.71 31.30 26.08
C ILE A 6 -30.19 31.18 25.94
N SER A 7 -29.50 31.16 27.08
CA SER A 7 -28.11 30.72 27.16
C SER A 7 -28.08 29.23 26.82
N SER A 8 -27.45 28.88 25.69
CA SER A 8 -27.11 27.50 25.34
C SER A 8 -26.06 26.99 26.32
N ALA A 9 -26.53 26.33 27.38
CA ALA A 9 -25.67 25.63 28.32
C ALA A 9 -24.84 24.58 27.57
N ILE A 10 -23.52 24.73 27.62
CA ILE A 10 -22.56 23.70 27.21
C ILE A 10 -22.77 22.53 28.17
N ALA A 11 -23.31 21.42 27.69
CA ALA A 11 -23.35 20.20 28.46
C ALA A 11 -21.88 19.79 28.77
N PRO A 12 -21.52 19.54 30.04
CA PRO A 12 -20.17 19.09 30.37
C PRO A 12 -19.84 17.78 29.64
N LEU A 13 -18.57 17.62 29.26
CA LEU A 13 -17.98 16.48 28.53
C LEU A 13 -17.99 15.14 29.30
N HIS A 14 -18.95 14.94 30.23
CA HIS A 14 -19.13 13.72 31.02
C HIS A 14 -19.64 12.50 30.21
N ALA A 15 -19.91 12.67 28.91
CA ALA A 15 -20.56 11.67 28.06
C ALA A 15 -19.74 11.22 26.85
N GLN A 16 -18.45 11.57 26.79
CA GLN A 16 -17.55 11.04 25.77
C GLN A 16 -16.96 9.72 26.26
N GLU A 17 -17.06 8.67 25.45
CA GLU A 17 -16.49 7.34 25.76
C GLU A 17 -15.50 6.89 24.68
N VAL A 18 -14.60 5.98 25.06
CA VAL A 18 -13.73 5.26 24.12
C VAL A 18 -14.52 4.09 23.54
N ALA A 19 -14.95 4.21 22.29
CA ALA A 19 -15.62 3.12 21.57
C ALA A 19 -14.63 2.07 21.03
N GLY A 20 -13.37 2.45 20.85
CA GLY A 20 -12.33 1.53 20.41
C GLY A 20 -10.94 2.16 20.38
N VAL A 21 -9.92 1.31 20.45
CA VAL A 21 -8.51 1.69 20.29
C VAL A 21 -7.88 0.75 19.27
N THR A 22 -7.38 1.29 18.16
CA THR A 22 -6.57 0.54 17.22
C THR A 22 -5.10 0.87 17.45
N VAL A 23 -4.31 -0.16 17.78
CA VAL A 23 -2.88 -0.05 18.04
C VAL A 23 -2.10 -0.76 16.95
N THR A 24 -1.23 -0.03 16.27
CA THR A 24 -0.26 -0.57 15.30
C THR A 24 1.14 -0.45 15.90
N PRO A 25 1.71 -1.55 16.40
CA PRO A 25 3.01 -1.53 17.06
C PRO A 25 4.08 -1.07 16.09
N HIS A 26 5.02 -0.26 16.56
CA HIS A 26 6.21 0.03 15.77
C HIS A 26 7.10 -1.19 15.68
N ILE A 27 7.67 -1.38 14.49
CA ILE A 27 8.66 -2.41 14.22
C ILE A 27 9.84 -1.80 13.48
N ILE A 28 10.94 -2.55 13.49
CA ILE A 28 12.16 -2.25 12.74
C ILE A 28 12.65 -3.59 12.18
N SER A 29 13.01 -3.65 10.91
CA SER A 29 13.48 -4.89 10.30
C SER A 29 14.79 -5.37 10.94
N PRO A 30 14.89 -6.62 11.42
CA PRO A 30 16.15 -7.17 11.94
C PRO A 30 17.16 -7.50 10.85
N VAL A 31 16.73 -7.53 9.58
CA VAL A 31 17.54 -7.94 8.42
C VAL A 31 18.31 -6.76 7.84
N MET A 32 17.70 -5.57 7.85
CA MET A 32 18.29 -4.36 7.27
C MET A 32 19.62 -4.00 7.96
N ARG A 33 20.54 -3.39 7.19
CA ARG A 33 21.86 -2.96 7.68
C ARG A 33 22.07 -1.48 7.44
N TRP A 34 21.67 -0.64 8.39
CA TRP A 34 21.71 0.81 8.22
C TRP A 34 23.11 1.41 8.44
N ARG A 35 23.36 2.59 7.86
CA ARG A 35 24.61 3.35 8.10
C ARG A 35 24.70 3.85 9.54
N ARG A 36 23.58 4.37 10.05
CA ARG A 36 23.37 4.76 11.44
C ARG A 36 22.41 3.77 12.09
N PRO A 37 22.66 3.29 13.32
CA PRO A 37 21.74 2.38 13.97
C PRO A 37 20.37 3.05 14.19
N PRO A 38 19.27 2.28 14.16
CA PRO A 38 17.98 2.74 14.70
C PRO A 38 18.14 3.07 16.18
N THR A 39 17.32 4.01 16.67
CA THR A 39 17.11 4.13 18.12
C THR A 39 16.26 2.94 18.58
N PRO A 40 16.48 2.39 19.80
CA PRO A 40 15.85 1.16 20.24
C PRO A 40 14.36 1.32 20.58
N GLU A 41 13.89 2.54 20.78
CA GLU A 41 12.52 2.80 21.26
C GLU A 41 11.48 2.46 20.19
N LEU A 42 10.42 1.79 20.65
CA LEU A 42 9.27 1.33 19.87
C LEU A 42 7.98 1.88 20.47
N GLY A 43 7.46 2.95 19.86
CA GLY A 43 6.12 3.44 20.13
C GLY A 43 5.04 2.62 19.42
N ALA A 44 3.87 3.23 19.25
CA ALA A 44 2.80 2.69 18.42
C ALA A 44 2.06 3.81 17.69
N ARG A 45 1.55 3.50 16.49
CA ARG A 45 0.55 4.34 15.85
C ARG A 45 -0.82 3.98 16.41
N VAL A 46 -1.58 4.99 16.84
CA VAL A 46 -2.84 4.81 17.56
C VAL A 46 -3.96 5.56 16.86
N GLU A 47 -5.10 4.88 16.70
CA GLU A 47 -6.38 5.47 16.32
C GLU A 47 -7.35 5.29 17.51
N LEU A 48 -7.73 6.38 18.16
CA LEU A 48 -8.63 6.39 19.32
C LEU A 48 -10.03 6.81 18.87
N VAL A 49 -10.97 5.86 18.82
CA VAL A 49 -12.34 6.08 18.39
C VAL A 49 -13.18 6.53 19.58
N LEU A 50 -13.70 7.74 19.50
CA LEU A 50 -14.51 8.37 20.54
C LEU A 50 -15.96 8.41 20.12
N ARG A 51 -16.88 8.03 21.02
CA ARG A 51 -18.32 8.16 20.83
C ARG A 51 -18.91 9.21 21.75
N ASN A 52 -19.88 9.96 21.24
CA ASN A 52 -20.79 10.71 22.10
C ASN A 52 -21.88 9.77 22.62
N ALA A 53 -21.76 9.35 23.88
CA ALA A 53 -22.72 8.47 24.53
C ALA A 53 -23.92 9.21 25.16
N SER A 54 -23.97 10.55 25.09
CA SER A 54 -25.14 11.31 25.57
C SER A 54 -26.26 11.42 24.53
N ASP A 55 -27.41 11.88 25.01
CA ASP A 55 -28.57 12.25 24.20
C ASP A 55 -28.48 13.68 23.62
N ALA A 56 -27.39 14.41 23.89
CA ALA A 56 -27.18 15.79 23.40
C ALA A 56 -25.89 15.90 22.57
N PRO A 57 -25.80 16.82 21.59
CA PRO A 57 -24.55 17.07 20.88
C PRO A 57 -23.43 17.55 21.82
N LEU A 58 -22.21 17.05 21.60
CA LEU A 58 -20.99 17.52 22.28
C LEU A 58 -20.25 18.51 21.38
N THR A 59 -19.80 19.62 21.96
CA THR A 59 -18.97 20.60 21.25
C THR A 59 -17.49 20.35 21.53
N ILE A 60 -16.74 19.98 20.50
CA ILE A 60 -15.29 19.84 20.53
C ILE A 60 -14.69 21.11 19.94
N ARG A 61 -13.82 21.81 20.68
CA ARG A 61 -13.16 23.03 20.20
C ARG A 61 -11.66 22.83 20.06
N ARG A 62 -11.06 23.47 19.07
CA ARG A 62 -9.61 23.46 18.87
C ARG A 62 -8.84 24.02 20.07
N ASP A 63 -9.37 25.06 20.70
CA ASP A 63 -8.73 25.77 21.81
C ASP A 63 -8.99 25.13 23.18
N GLN A 64 -9.71 24.00 23.23
CA GLN A 64 -9.73 23.17 24.43
C GLN A 64 -8.35 22.52 24.58
N ASN A 65 -7.72 22.71 25.73
CA ASN A 65 -6.48 22.03 26.08
C ASN A 65 -6.75 20.58 26.43
N TRP A 66 -6.83 19.72 25.41
CA TRP A 66 -6.87 18.28 25.60
C TRP A 66 -5.51 17.81 26.08
N THR A 67 -5.50 16.97 27.10
CA THR A 67 -4.25 16.42 27.65
C THR A 67 -4.26 14.90 27.62
N PHE A 68 -3.07 14.33 27.58
CA PHE A 68 -2.78 12.91 27.62
C PHE A 68 -1.73 12.69 28.71
N ASP A 69 -2.09 11.96 29.76
CA ASP A 69 -1.31 11.86 31.00
C ASP A 69 -0.84 13.22 31.54
N GLY A 70 -1.74 14.20 31.51
CA GLY A 70 -1.50 15.57 31.95
C GLY A 70 -0.65 16.44 31.01
N SER A 71 -0.16 15.91 29.88
CA SER A 71 0.61 16.64 28.88
C SER A 71 -0.23 16.98 27.65
N THR A 72 -0.07 18.17 27.09
CA THR A 72 -0.70 18.53 25.81
C THR A 72 0.00 17.79 24.65
N PRO A 73 -0.69 17.57 23.51
CA PRO A 73 -0.06 17.02 22.31
C PRO A 73 1.21 17.76 21.87
N ALA A 74 1.24 19.10 21.99
CA ALA A 74 2.42 19.90 21.67
C ALA A 74 3.61 19.59 22.60
N GLN A 75 3.36 19.42 23.90
CA GLN A 75 4.40 19.01 24.87
C GLN A 75 4.90 17.58 24.59
N LEU A 76 4.04 16.68 24.12
CA LEU A 76 4.42 15.32 23.74
C LEU A 76 5.29 15.28 22.47
N LEU A 77 5.08 16.21 21.53
CA LEU A 77 5.99 16.41 20.39
C LEU A 77 7.33 17.00 20.81
N GLU A 78 7.31 18.03 21.67
CA GLU A 78 8.53 18.71 22.15
C GLU A 78 9.43 17.75 22.94
N SER A 79 8.85 16.92 23.79
CA SER A 79 9.55 15.88 24.57
C SER A 79 9.97 14.66 23.76
N GLN A 80 9.62 14.58 22.47
CA GLN A 80 9.86 13.41 21.60
C GLN A 80 9.19 12.13 22.09
N ASP A 81 8.14 12.24 22.91
CA ASP A 81 7.31 11.11 23.30
C ASP A 81 6.33 10.75 22.16
N TRP A 82 5.90 11.72 21.36
CA TRP A 82 5.13 11.55 20.11
C TRP A 82 5.92 12.02 18.88
N ALA A 83 5.69 11.40 17.73
CA ALA A 83 6.24 11.79 16.43
C ALA A 83 5.32 12.76 15.67
N TRP A 84 4.01 12.52 15.72
CA TRP A 84 2.98 13.39 15.16
C TRP A 84 1.63 13.11 15.84
N HIS A 85 0.69 14.03 15.72
CA HIS A 85 -0.70 13.84 16.12
C HIS A 85 -1.67 14.59 15.23
N GLU A 86 -2.90 14.10 15.23
CA GLU A 86 -4.07 14.80 14.77
C GLU A 86 -5.15 14.76 15.87
N THR A 87 -5.11 15.79 16.70
CA THR A 87 -6.06 16.05 17.79
C THR A 87 -6.77 17.38 17.52
N PRO A 88 -7.81 17.75 18.29
CA PRO A 88 -8.58 18.98 18.03
C PRO A 88 -7.72 20.23 17.84
N ALA A 89 -6.59 20.32 18.55
CA ALA A 89 -5.63 21.43 18.48
C ALA A 89 -5.11 21.75 17.07
N VAL A 90 -5.13 20.78 16.14
CA VAL A 90 -4.60 20.94 14.76
C VAL A 90 -5.65 20.72 13.67
N TRP A 91 -6.93 20.59 14.04
CA TRP A 91 -8.02 20.51 13.06
C TRP A 91 -8.13 21.81 12.25
N ALA A 92 -8.81 21.79 11.10
CA ALA A 92 -9.01 22.98 10.27
C ALA A 92 -10.21 23.82 10.74
N GLU A 93 -11.15 23.18 11.42
CA GLU A 93 -12.35 23.76 12.05
C GLU A 93 -12.04 24.29 13.47
N GLU A 94 -12.58 25.46 13.84
CA GLU A 94 -12.42 26.01 15.19
C GLU A 94 -13.22 25.20 16.22
N SER A 95 -14.38 24.71 15.82
CA SER A 95 -15.23 23.84 16.62
C SER A 95 -15.99 22.85 15.74
N VAL A 96 -16.28 21.69 16.30
CA VAL A 96 -17.04 20.62 15.66
C VAL A 96 -18.13 20.16 16.62
N GLN A 97 -19.34 19.97 16.09
CA GLN A 97 -20.44 19.37 16.83
C GLN A 97 -20.43 17.86 16.59
N LEU A 98 -20.34 17.08 17.66
CA LEU A 98 -20.43 15.62 17.64
C LEU A 98 -21.85 15.23 18.09
N PRO A 99 -22.75 14.82 17.18
CA PRO A 99 -24.12 14.43 17.53
C PRO A 99 -24.16 13.22 18.47
N PRO A 100 -25.29 12.97 19.16
CA PRO A 100 -25.52 11.73 19.89
C PRO A 100 -25.19 10.49 19.06
N GLN A 101 -24.50 9.53 19.66
CA GLN A 101 -24.07 8.25 19.06
C GLN A 101 -23.11 8.35 17.86
N ALA A 102 -22.74 9.55 17.42
CA ALA A 102 -21.74 9.74 16.39
C ALA A 102 -20.32 9.48 16.93
N LEU A 103 -19.41 9.19 16.01
CA LEU A 103 -18.02 8.89 16.28
C LEU A 103 -17.10 10.01 15.78
N THR A 104 -15.97 10.20 16.44
CA THR A 104 -14.80 10.90 15.92
C THR A 104 -13.53 10.12 16.25
N VAL A 105 -12.42 10.41 15.56
CA VAL A 105 -11.16 9.68 15.77
C VAL A 105 -10.04 10.65 16.05
N LEU A 106 -9.29 10.38 17.11
CA LEU A 106 -8.00 11.01 17.36
C LEU A 106 -6.90 10.11 16.84
N HIS A 107 -5.98 10.68 16.07
CA HIS A 107 -4.81 9.97 15.60
C HIS A 107 -3.58 10.48 16.33
N PHE A 108 -2.71 9.58 16.76
CA PHE A 108 -1.36 9.97 17.17
C PHE A 108 -0.38 8.85 16.90
N ASN A 109 0.90 9.21 16.84
CA ASN A 109 1.97 8.26 16.65
C ASN A 109 3.00 8.43 17.77
N GLY A 110 3.00 7.48 18.71
CA GLY A 110 3.99 7.41 19.77
C GLY A 110 5.39 7.21 19.20
N ARG A 111 6.40 7.76 19.87
CA ARG A 111 7.81 7.66 19.48
C ARG A 111 8.65 6.92 20.51
N SER A 112 8.31 7.04 21.79
CA SER A 112 9.00 6.39 22.90
C SER A 112 8.28 5.12 23.38
N ASP A 113 8.98 4.27 24.13
CA ASP A 113 8.40 3.05 24.73
C ASP A 113 7.25 3.35 25.69
N LYS A 114 7.20 4.57 26.26
CA LYS A 114 6.07 5.01 27.09
C LYS A 114 4.75 5.02 26.33
N TRP A 115 4.81 5.23 25.01
CA TRP A 115 3.67 5.24 24.10
C TRP A 115 3.71 4.03 23.15
N GLY A 116 4.32 2.94 23.62
CA GLY A 116 4.39 1.64 22.95
C GLY A 116 3.23 0.72 23.32
N VAL A 117 3.36 -0.56 22.98
CA VAL A 117 2.36 -1.57 23.37
C VAL A 117 2.51 -2.00 24.84
N GLY A 118 1.41 -2.38 25.48
CA GLY A 118 1.36 -2.85 26.86
C GLY A 118 1.27 -1.73 27.90
N THR A 119 0.97 -0.50 27.49
CA THR A 119 0.90 0.67 28.38
C THR A 119 -0.55 1.10 28.62
N ASP A 120 -0.77 1.76 29.77
CA ASP A 120 -2.03 2.33 30.20
C ASP A 120 -1.91 3.86 30.22
N HIS A 121 -2.95 4.54 29.74
CA HIS A 121 -2.95 5.99 29.57
C HIS A 121 -4.30 6.59 29.95
N THR A 122 -4.30 7.90 30.09
CA THR A 122 -5.50 8.71 30.26
C THR A 122 -5.52 9.83 29.24
N PHE A 123 -6.69 10.15 28.69
CA PHE A 123 -6.89 11.41 27.97
C PHE A 123 -7.98 12.22 28.66
N GLN A 124 -7.83 13.54 28.67
CA GLN A 124 -8.78 14.46 29.26
C GLN A 124 -9.28 15.44 28.18
N PRO A 125 -10.58 15.42 27.84
CA PRO A 125 -11.13 16.30 26.81
C PRO A 125 -11.37 17.70 27.38
N GLY A 126 -10.35 18.56 27.30
CA GLY A 126 -10.39 19.92 27.82
C GLY A 126 -10.26 20.01 29.36
N PRO A 127 -10.13 21.24 29.90
CA PRO A 127 -9.80 21.46 31.32
C PRO A 127 -10.89 20.98 32.30
N ASP A 128 -12.15 21.05 31.89
CA ASP A 128 -13.30 20.60 32.70
C ASP A 128 -13.70 19.14 32.43
N GLY A 129 -13.08 18.50 31.44
CA GLY A 129 -13.30 17.09 31.11
C GLY A 129 -12.77 16.17 32.20
N GLN A 130 -13.41 15.02 32.41
CA GLN A 130 -12.86 13.99 33.30
C GLN A 130 -11.79 13.18 32.55
N PRO A 131 -10.70 12.76 33.21
CA PRO A 131 -9.76 11.81 32.61
C PRO A 131 -10.43 10.49 32.26
N ILE A 132 -10.29 10.06 31.01
CA ILE A 132 -10.84 8.81 30.49
C ILE A 132 -9.68 7.84 30.24
N PRO A 133 -9.68 6.67 30.89
CA PRO A 133 -8.62 5.68 30.72
C PRO A 133 -8.72 4.98 29.36
N PHE A 134 -7.57 4.63 28.80
CA PHE A 134 -7.47 3.74 27.63
C PHE A 134 -6.15 2.98 27.68
N GLN A 135 -6.07 1.89 26.93
CA GLN A 135 -4.90 1.01 26.90
C GLN A 135 -4.33 0.92 25.50
N LEU A 136 -3.04 0.66 25.40
CA LEU A 136 -2.36 0.34 24.14
C LEU A 136 -1.97 -1.15 24.10
N PRO A 137 -2.92 -2.09 24.01
CA PRO A 137 -2.58 -3.51 24.07
C PRO A 137 -1.75 -3.94 22.86
N LYS A 138 -0.91 -4.97 23.05
CA LYS A 138 -0.34 -5.71 21.90
C LYS A 138 -1.51 -6.41 21.18
N PRO A 139 -1.79 -6.08 19.90
CA PRO A 139 -2.97 -6.60 19.22
C PRO A 139 -2.88 -8.12 19.04
N GLN A 140 -3.92 -8.83 19.47
CA GLN A 140 -4.05 -10.29 19.27
C GLN A 140 -4.85 -10.63 18.01
N VAL A 141 -5.76 -9.75 17.62
CA VAL A 141 -6.57 -9.82 16.40
C VAL A 141 -6.61 -8.42 15.78
N TRP A 142 -6.49 -8.32 14.46
CA TRP A 142 -6.51 -7.02 13.77
C TRP A 142 -7.03 -7.11 12.33
N LEU A 143 -7.42 -5.95 11.80
CA LEU A 143 -7.64 -5.75 10.36
C LEU A 143 -6.28 -5.73 9.67
N GLN A 144 -6.01 -6.73 8.84
CA GLN A 144 -4.74 -6.80 8.09
C GLN A 144 -4.79 -5.93 6.84
N ASP A 145 -5.86 -6.06 6.05
CA ASP A 145 -6.07 -5.29 4.83
C ASP A 145 -7.57 -5.02 4.66
N VAL A 146 -7.90 -3.80 4.22
CA VAL A 146 -9.25 -3.40 3.83
C VAL A 146 -9.18 -2.76 2.45
N THR A 147 -9.75 -3.43 1.46
CA THR A 147 -9.70 -3.01 0.05
C THR A 147 -11.11 -2.66 -0.42
N PHE A 148 -11.28 -1.45 -0.95
CA PHE A 148 -12.52 -1.02 -1.58
C PHE A 148 -12.40 -1.19 -3.09
N LEU A 149 -13.36 -1.86 -3.72
CA LEU A 149 -13.35 -2.16 -5.14
C LEU A 149 -14.65 -1.67 -5.79
N ALA A 150 -14.55 -1.33 -7.07
CA ALA A 150 -15.70 -1.15 -7.93
C ALA A 150 -15.77 -2.35 -8.88
N VAL A 151 -16.89 -3.06 -8.85
CA VAL A 151 -17.12 -4.25 -9.69
C VAL A 151 -18.45 -4.14 -10.42
N ASN A 152 -18.55 -4.78 -11.58
CA ASN A 152 -19.85 -5.01 -12.22
C ASN A 152 -20.58 -6.22 -11.59
N ASP A 153 -21.73 -6.58 -12.14
CA ASP A 153 -22.55 -7.70 -11.63
C ASP A 153 -21.85 -9.07 -11.79
N SER A 154 -20.90 -9.21 -12.72
CA SER A 154 -20.08 -10.41 -12.88
C SER A 154 -18.85 -10.43 -11.94
N GLY A 155 -18.59 -9.35 -11.19
CA GLY A 155 -17.47 -9.24 -10.25
C GLY A 155 -16.16 -8.73 -10.86
N GLU A 156 -16.15 -8.37 -12.14
CA GLU A 156 -14.99 -7.80 -12.85
C GLU A 156 -14.77 -6.35 -12.42
N LEU A 157 -13.52 -5.91 -12.38
CA LEU A 157 -13.18 -4.54 -11.94
C LEU A 157 -13.67 -3.47 -12.93
N LEU A 158 -14.34 -2.46 -12.40
CA LEU A 158 -14.71 -1.25 -13.12
C LEU A 158 -13.61 -0.20 -12.97
N ASN A 159 -12.75 -0.14 -13.99
CA ASN A 159 -11.76 0.93 -14.10
C ASN A 159 -12.46 2.29 -14.16
N SER A 160 -11.87 3.29 -13.51
CA SER A 160 -12.36 4.68 -13.50
C SER A 160 -13.66 4.95 -12.72
N ALA A 161 -14.12 4.01 -11.90
CA ALA A 161 -15.28 4.24 -11.04
C ALA A 161 -15.03 5.34 -9.98
N LEU A 162 -16.07 6.12 -9.69
CA LEU A 162 -16.07 7.14 -8.64
C LEU A 162 -16.43 6.59 -7.27
N THR A 163 -17.18 5.50 -7.23
CA THR A 163 -17.67 4.87 -6.01
C THR A 163 -17.23 3.41 -5.95
N ALA A 164 -17.04 2.89 -4.75
CA ALA A 164 -16.79 1.47 -4.52
C ALA A 164 -18.10 0.79 -4.15
N ASN A 165 -18.37 -0.41 -4.67
CA ASN A 165 -19.57 -1.20 -4.35
C ASN A 165 -19.23 -2.57 -3.75
N GLN A 166 -17.94 -2.81 -3.50
CA GLN A 166 -17.46 -3.99 -2.81
C GLN A 166 -16.36 -3.63 -1.82
N ILE A 167 -16.36 -4.31 -0.68
CA ILE A 167 -15.28 -4.28 0.30
C ILE A 167 -14.74 -5.69 0.51
N ILE A 168 -13.42 -5.80 0.64
CA ILE A 168 -12.73 -7.03 1.02
C ILE A 168 -11.96 -6.76 2.29
N VAL A 169 -12.17 -7.60 3.28
CA VAL A 169 -11.55 -7.48 4.60
C VAL A 169 -10.76 -8.75 4.89
N HIS A 170 -9.48 -8.60 5.18
CA HIS A 170 -8.64 -9.66 5.70
C HIS A 170 -8.38 -9.44 7.18
N LEU A 171 -8.53 -10.51 7.95
CA LEU A 171 -8.33 -10.54 9.38
C LEU A 171 -7.15 -11.44 9.72
N ARG A 172 -6.39 -11.02 10.73
CA ARG A 172 -5.29 -11.82 11.28
C ARG A 172 -5.46 -11.97 12.78
N ARG A 173 -5.01 -13.11 13.27
CA ARG A 173 -5.02 -13.50 14.67
C ARG A 173 -3.70 -14.17 15.02
N ASP A 174 -3.00 -13.66 16.03
CA ASP A 174 -1.69 -14.15 16.45
C ASP A 174 -1.84 -15.51 17.15
N ASP A 175 -2.73 -15.58 18.15
CA ASP A 175 -2.97 -16.78 18.94
C ASP A 175 -4.42 -17.26 18.86
N THR A 176 -4.61 -18.55 18.57
CA THR A 176 -5.92 -19.23 18.48
C THR A 176 -6.32 -19.95 19.76
N SER A 177 -5.44 -20.02 20.77
CA SER A 177 -5.67 -20.72 22.04
C SER A 177 -6.85 -20.18 22.85
N GLY A 178 -7.17 -18.88 22.68
CA GLY A 178 -8.31 -18.21 23.32
C GLY A 178 -9.70 -18.66 22.83
N GLY A 179 -9.78 -19.73 22.03
CA GLY A 179 -11.02 -20.33 21.55
C GLY A 179 -11.57 -19.68 20.27
N PRO A 180 -12.70 -20.19 19.73
CA PRO A 180 -13.28 -19.68 18.50
C PRO A 180 -13.70 -18.20 18.59
N LEU A 181 -13.46 -17.47 17.51
CA LEU A 181 -13.93 -16.10 17.31
C LEU A 181 -14.73 -16.05 16.01
N GLN A 182 -15.95 -15.51 16.04
CA GLN A 182 -16.82 -15.44 14.87
C GLN A 182 -16.99 -14.00 14.40
N VAL A 183 -16.95 -13.78 13.09
CA VAL A 183 -17.31 -12.50 12.48
C VAL A 183 -18.83 -12.36 12.49
N THR A 184 -19.35 -11.33 13.17
CA THR A 184 -20.79 -11.13 13.34
C THR A 184 -21.35 -10.00 12.49
N ALA A 185 -20.57 -8.95 12.23
CA ALA A 185 -21.01 -7.83 11.40
C ALA A 185 -19.84 -7.02 10.82
N LEU A 186 -20.14 -6.33 9.73
CA LEU A 186 -19.38 -5.20 9.20
C LEU A 186 -20.23 -3.94 9.34
N ASN A 187 -19.72 -2.91 10.02
CA ASN A 187 -20.33 -1.58 10.03
C ASN A 187 -19.43 -0.59 9.29
N ILE A 188 -20.06 0.22 8.44
CA ILE A 188 -19.40 1.28 7.68
C ILE A 188 -19.95 2.61 8.19
N TRP A 189 -19.06 3.42 8.72
CA TRP A 189 -19.38 4.74 9.25
C TRP A 189 -18.85 5.79 8.30
N LEU A 190 -19.73 6.69 7.85
CA LEU A 190 -19.39 7.75 6.90
C LEU A 190 -19.61 9.13 7.55
N PRO A 191 -18.87 10.16 7.08
CA PRO A 191 -19.15 11.54 7.40
C PRO A 191 -20.63 11.92 7.22
N SER A 192 -21.24 12.49 8.27
CA SER A 192 -22.67 12.84 8.31
C SER A 192 -23.07 13.95 7.33
N ALA A 193 -22.14 14.80 6.95
CA ALA A 193 -22.28 15.82 5.91
C ALA A 193 -20.96 15.96 5.13
N ALA A 194 -21.02 16.43 3.88
CA ALA A 194 -19.83 16.60 3.05
C ALA A 194 -18.76 17.53 3.65
N ALA A 195 -19.19 18.48 4.49
CA ALA A 195 -18.34 19.54 5.02
C ALA A 195 -17.42 19.14 6.19
N THR A 196 -17.69 18.03 6.90
CA THR A 196 -16.85 17.61 8.04
C THR A 196 -16.41 16.16 7.88
N GLN A 197 -15.16 15.92 7.49
CA GLN A 197 -14.62 14.56 7.32
C GLN A 197 -14.15 13.91 8.64
N ARG A 198 -14.63 14.41 9.78
CA ARG A 198 -14.20 14.02 11.14
C ARG A 198 -15.31 13.41 12.00
N ILE A 199 -16.56 13.50 11.56
CA ILE A 199 -17.74 13.10 12.34
C ILE A 199 -18.47 11.99 11.60
N PHE A 200 -18.44 10.79 12.15
CA PHE A 200 -18.91 9.59 11.49
C PHE A 200 -20.22 9.12 12.10
N THR A 201 -21.19 8.84 11.23
CA THR A 201 -22.47 8.22 11.58
C THR A 201 -22.59 6.88 10.86
N LEU A 202 -23.28 5.93 11.46
CA LEU A 202 -23.48 4.61 10.87
C LEU A 202 -24.24 4.75 9.55
N ALA A 203 -23.58 4.41 8.44
CA ALA A 203 -24.15 4.52 7.11
C ALA A 203 -24.69 3.18 6.62
N GLN A 204 -23.97 2.08 6.90
CA GLN A 204 -24.37 0.73 6.54
C GLN A 204 -23.97 -0.24 7.66
N SER A 205 -24.82 -1.23 7.92
CA SER A 205 -24.53 -2.34 8.82
C SER A 205 -24.91 -3.64 8.10
N LEU A 206 -23.93 -4.52 7.93
CA LEU A 206 -24.08 -5.79 7.26
C LEU A 206 -23.86 -6.90 8.29
N PRO A 207 -24.91 -7.63 8.70
CA PRO A 207 -24.75 -8.80 9.56
C PRO A 207 -24.02 -9.91 8.82
N SER A 208 -23.47 -10.88 9.56
CA SER A 208 -22.68 -12.01 9.03
C SER A 208 -23.34 -12.76 7.87
N ALA A 209 -24.68 -12.87 7.88
CA ALA A 209 -25.46 -13.50 6.80
C ALA A 209 -25.36 -12.79 5.44
N GLN A 210 -24.94 -11.51 5.42
CA GLN A 210 -24.72 -10.73 4.19
C GLN A 210 -23.24 -10.72 3.78
N LEU A 211 -22.34 -11.32 4.57
CA LEU A 211 -20.92 -11.37 4.29
C LEU A 211 -20.58 -12.68 3.58
N LYS A 212 -19.88 -12.60 2.45
CA LYS A 212 -19.31 -13.77 1.77
C LYS A 212 -17.98 -14.12 2.43
N MET A 213 -18.07 -14.95 3.48
CA MET A 213 -16.92 -15.43 4.24
C MET A 213 -15.98 -16.28 3.39
N PHE A 214 -14.67 -16.15 3.61
CA PHE A 214 -13.68 -17.01 2.93
C PHE A 214 -13.87 -18.46 3.37
N GLY A 215 -14.01 -19.37 2.42
CA GLY A 215 -14.29 -20.78 2.71
C GLY A 215 -15.66 -21.05 3.35
N GLY A 216 -16.56 -20.05 3.38
CA GLY A 216 -17.93 -20.20 3.89
C GLY A 216 -18.05 -20.28 5.41
N THR A 217 -17.00 -19.99 6.18
CA THR A 217 -17.03 -20.01 7.66
C THR A 217 -16.85 -18.61 8.26
N ALA A 218 -17.71 -18.25 9.21
CA ALA A 218 -17.56 -17.03 9.99
C ALA A 218 -16.50 -17.17 11.11
N GLU A 219 -16.05 -18.39 11.40
CA GLU A 219 -15.03 -18.65 12.42
C GLU A 219 -13.64 -18.26 11.92
N LEU A 220 -12.95 -17.44 12.71
CA LEU A 220 -11.64 -16.91 12.43
C LEU A 220 -10.54 -17.82 13.03
N GLY A 221 -9.77 -18.46 12.14
CA GLY A 221 -8.49 -19.10 12.47
C GLY A 221 -7.35 -18.08 12.66
N GLN A 222 -6.11 -18.45 12.31
CA GLN A 222 -4.97 -17.51 12.32
C GLN A 222 -5.10 -16.40 11.26
N ALA A 223 -5.77 -16.73 10.16
CA ALA A 223 -6.11 -15.81 9.09
C ALA A 223 -7.51 -16.14 8.59
N GLY A 224 -8.20 -15.14 8.06
CA GLY A 224 -9.53 -15.29 7.48
C GLY A 224 -10.02 -13.95 6.96
N GLY A 225 -11.33 -13.85 6.71
CA GLY A 225 -11.92 -12.63 6.22
C GLY A 225 -13.18 -12.88 5.41
N PHE A 226 -13.62 -11.84 4.72
CA PHE A 226 -14.82 -11.87 3.92
C PHE A 226 -14.78 -10.81 2.81
N SER A 227 -15.67 -11.00 1.84
CA SER A 227 -16.06 -9.96 0.90
C SER A 227 -17.51 -9.57 1.15
N ALA A 228 -17.87 -8.31 0.91
CA ALA A 228 -19.25 -7.85 1.03
C ALA A 228 -19.59 -6.90 -0.12
N ALA A 229 -20.77 -7.11 -0.71
CA ALA A 229 -21.39 -6.12 -1.58
C ALA A 229 -21.99 -5.02 -0.70
N VAL A 230 -21.78 -3.77 -1.07
CA VAL A 230 -22.19 -2.60 -0.28
C VAL A 230 -22.91 -1.60 -1.18
N GLN A 231 -23.77 -0.77 -0.59
CA GLN A 231 -24.30 0.37 -1.34
C GLN A 231 -23.13 1.27 -1.77
N PRO A 232 -23.18 1.89 -2.97
CA PRO A 232 -22.09 2.68 -3.53
C PRO A 232 -21.47 3.65 -2.52
N LEU A 233 -20.22 3.39 -2.18
CA LEU A 233 -19.41 4.15 -1.23
C LEU A 233 -18.67 5.28 -1.96
N PRO A 234 -18.92 6.55 -1.60
CA PRO A 234 -18.22 7.69 -2.19
C PRO A 234 -16.75 7.77 -1.74
N ARG A 235 -15.89 8.38 -2.55
CA ARG A 235 -14.51 8.72 -2.15
C ARG A 235 -14.51 9.75 -1.03
N ARG A 236 -14.30 9.32 0.21
CA ARG A 236 -14.23 10.16 1.42
C ARG A 236 -13.63 9.38 2.59
N ASN A 237 -13.36 10.05 3.71
CA ASN A 237 -12.95 9.35 4.93
C ASN A 237 -14.06 8.41 5.43
N CYS A 238 -13.70 7.32 6.07
CA CYS A 238 -14.62 6.34 6.65
C CYS A 238 -13.99 5.66 7.86
N LEU A 239 -14.85 5.13 8.73
CA LEU A 239 -14.45 4.11 9.71
C LEU A 239 -15.07 2.78 9.30
N VAL A 240 -14.24 1.76 9.29
CA VAL A 240 -14.67 0.37 9.14
C VAL A 240 -14.60 -0.28 10.51
N GLU A 241 -15.70 -0.88 10.94
CA GLU A 241 -15.80 -1.68 12.16
C GLU A 241 -16.14 -3.12 11.78
N VAL A 242 -15.31 -4.06 12.22
CA VAL A 242 -15.64 -5.49 12.16
C VAL A 242 -15.93 -5.97 13.56
N GLN A 243 -17.15 -6.47 13.77
CA GLN A 243 -17.56 -7.03 15.04
C GLN A 243 -17.26 -8.52 15.08
N LEU A 244 -16.64 -8.94 16.17
CA LEU A 244 -16.31 -10.33 16.44
C LEU A 244 -16.95 -10.76 17.76
N GLN A 245 -17.38 -12.02 17.83
CA GLN A 245 -17.95 -12.62 19.04
C GLN A 245 -17.14 -13.85 19.44
N ALA A 246 -16.76 -13.92 20.73
CA ALA A 246 -16.20 -15.12 21.34
C ALA A 246 -17.29 -16.10 21.78
N THR A 247 -16.93 -17.36 22.02
CA THR A 247 -17.87 -18.41 22.44
C THR A 247 -18.60 -18.12 23.75
N ASN A 248 -18.01 -17.33 24.64
CA ASN A 248 -18.64 -16.87 25.89
C ASN A 248 -19.61 -15.70 25.69
N GLY A 249 -19.85 -15.27 24.44
CA GLY A 249 -20.72 -14.16 24.07
C GLY A 249 -20.04 -12.78 24.10
N ALA A 250 -18.77 -12.68 24.53
CA ALA A 250 -18.06 -11.41 24.58
C ALA A 250 -17.87 -10.84 23.15
N MET A 251 -18.20 -9.56 22.99
CA MET A 251 -18.06 -8.83 21.75
C MET A 251 -16.75 -8.03 21.75
N GLN A 252 -16.06 -8.01 20.61
CA GLN A 252 -14.98 -7.06 20.34
C GLN A 252 -15.20 -6.40 18.98
N SER A 253 -14.75 -5.15 18.85
CA SER A 253 -14.79 -4.41 17.58
C SER A 253 -13.38 -4.11 17.11
N LEU A 254 -13.08 -4.45 15.87
CA LEU A 254 -11.85 -4.07 15.18
C LEU A 254 -12.13 -2.84 14.33
N TRP A 255 -11.33 -1.78 14.50
CA TRP A 255 -11.55 -0.50 13.84
C TRP A 255 -10.42 -0.19 12.85
N GLY A 256 -10.77 0.46 11.74
CA GLY A 256 -9.81 1.08 10.83
C GLY A 256 -10.33 2.39 10.24
N SER A 257 -9.56 3.47 10.40
CA SER A 257 -9.83 4.77 9.77
C SER A 257 -9.12 4.86 8.42
N LEU A 258 -9.89 5.09 7.35
CA LEU A 258 -9.43 4.97 5.96
C LEU A 258 -10.09 6.03 5.08
N LYS A 259 -9.49 6.34 3.93
CA LYS A 259 -10.14 7.09 2.85
C LYS A 259 -10.55 6.15 1.73
N ILE A 260 -11.83 6.11 1.40
CA ILE A 260 -12.38 5.21 0.37
C ILE A 260 -11.85 5.61 -1.01
N ARG A 261 -11.27 4.65 -1.74
CA ARG A 261 -10.98 4.73 -3.17
C ARG A 261 -11.34 3.40 -3.82
N PRO A 262 -12.03 3.39 -4.97
CA PRO A 262 -12.04 2.20 -5.82
C PRO A 262 -10.61 1.87 -6.22
N GLU A 263 -10.03 0.86 -5.59
CA GLU A 263 -8.66 0.44 -5.83
C GLU A 263 -8.54 -0.20 -7.21
N SER A 264 -7.48 0.18 -7.90
CA SER A 264 -7.04 -0.41 -9.17
C SER A 264 -5.53 -0.55 -9.11
N PHE A 265 -4.98 -1.62 -9.68
CA PHE A 265 -3.55 -1.84 -9.64
C PHE A 265 -2.87 -0.91 -10.66
N ASP A 266 -2.28 0.16 -10.15
CA ASP A 266 -1.59 1.14 -10.97
C ASP A 266 -0.11 0.77 -11.13
N ILE A 267 0.39 1.02 -12.34
CA ILE A 267 1.80 0.83 -12.70
C ILE A 267 2.31 2.18 -13.20
N SER A 268 3.15 2.83 -12.41
CA SER A 268 3.70 4.15 -12.73
C SER A 268 5.02 4.03 -13.46
N GLY A 269 5.25 4.89 -14.46
CA GLY A 269 6.56 5.07 -15.09
C GLY A 269 7.47 6.05 -14.34
N GLY A 270 7.02 6.58 -13.20
CA GLY A 270 7.72 7.62 -12.46
C GLY A 270 7.74 8.93 -13.23
N TRP A 271 8.91 9.58 -13.31
CA TRP A 271 9.12 10.83 -14.04
C TRP A 271 9.13 10.61 -15.56
N ILE A 272 7.92 10.55 -16.13
CA ILE A 272 7.72 10.36 -17.57
C ILE A 272 7.65 11.68 -18.36
N GLN A 273 7.47 12.82 -17.69
CA GLN A 273 7.40 14.16 -18.29
C GLN A 273 8.80 14.80 -18.38
N GLY A 274 9.70 14.19 -19.15
CA GLY A 274 11.00 14.79 -19.46
C GLY A 274 10.89 15.95 -20.47
N ASP A 275 11.90 16.81 -20.53
CA ASP A 275 12.03 17.82 -21.60
C ASP A 275 12.76 17.23 -22.81
N VAL A 276 12.24 17.50 -24.01
CA VAL A 276 12.85 17.20 -25.30
C VAL A 276 12.73 18.45 -26.17
N ASN A 277 13.82 19.17 -26.36
CA ASN A 277 13.86 20.41 -27.14
C ASN A 277 12.85 21.48 -26.70
N GLY A 278 12.67 21.67 -25.39
CA GLY A 278 11.79 22.70 -24.84
C GLY A 278 10.30 22.34 -24.86
N ARG A 279 9.96 21.08 -25.17
CA ARG A 279 8.59 20.52 -25.04
C ARG A 279 8.61 19.26 -24.20
N SER A 280 7.46 18.94 -23.59
CA SER A 280 7.29 17.70 -22.84
C SER A 280 7.43 16.48 -23.76
N ALA A 281 8.17 15.47 -23.31
CA ALA A 281 8.28 14.16 -23.95
C ALA A 281 6.90 13.50 -24.14
N LEU A 282 5.94 13.79 -23.27
CA LEU A 282 4.57 13.29 -23.40
C LEU A 282 3.79 13.91 -24.56
N THR A 283 4.35 14.86 -25.32
CA THR A 283 3.78 15.28 -26.61
C THR A 283 4.20 14.35 -27.76
N ILE A 284 5.20 13.49 -27.55
CA ILE A 284 5.72 12.52 -28.53
C ILE A 284 4.86 11.24 -28.51
N ASP A 285 4.22 10.96 -29.64
CA ASP A 285 3.28 9.83 -29.76
C ASP A 285 3.95 8.46 -29.61
N GLN A 286 5.12 8.27 -30.22
CA GLN A 286 5.89 7.03 -30.14
C GLN A 286 6.25 6.70 -28.68
N TYR A 287 6.61 7.70 -27.90
CA TYR A 287 6.96 7.52 -26.49
C TYR A 287 5.75 7.18 -25.63
N ARG A 288 4.62 7.90 -25.77
CA ARG A 288 3.38 7.55 -25.05
C ARG A 288 2.90 6.14 -25.38
N ARG A 289 2.92 5.74 -26.65
CA ARG A 289 2.55 4.39 -27.08
C ARG A 289 3.52 3.33 -26.55
N THR A 290 4.82 3.64 -26.46
CA THR A 290 5.80 2.76 -25.83
C THR A 290 5.46 2.53 -24.35
N LEU A 291 5.20 3.60 -23.59
CA LEU A 291 4.80 3.49 -22.18
C LEU A 291 3.48 2.70 -22.02
N ALA A 292 2.48 2.98 -22.85
CA ALA A 292 1.21 2.26 -22.83
C ALA A 292 1.39 0.77 -23.18
N ARG A 293 2.29 0.44 -24.12
CA ARG A 293 2.65 -0.93 -24.48
C ARG A 293 3.29 -1.66 -23.31
N MET A 294 4.09 -0.95 -22.52
CA MET A 294 4.68 -1.44 -21.28
C MET A 294 3.67 -1.52 -20.12
N HIS A 295 2.36 -1.32 -20.38
CA HIS A 295 1.26 -1.33 -19.39
C HIS A 295 1.33 -0.24 -18.32
N ILE A 296 2.11 0.82 -18.56
CA ILE A 296 2.18 2.00 -17.70
C ILE A 296 0.85 2.77 -17.80
N ASN A 297 0.25 3.08 -16.67
CA ASN A 297 -1.03 3.81 -16.59
C ASN A 297 -0.99 4.99 -15.61
N ALA A 298 0.16 5.30 -15.02
CA ALA A 298 0.35 6.44 -14.13
C ALA A 298 1.74 7.06 -14.33
N GLY A 299 1.90 8.32 -13.93
CA GLY A 299 3.20 8.99 -13.96
C GLY A 299 3.23 10.24 -13.10
N GLN A 300 4.42 10.66 -12.71
CA GLN A 300 4.68 11.88 -11.96
C GLN A 300 4.40 13.13 -12.82
N ILE A 301 3.11 13.41 -13.03
CA ILE A 301 2.59 14.46 -13.92
C ILE A 301 1.41 15.18 -13.27
N GLU A 302 1.27 16.44 -13.64
CA GLU A 302 0.08 17.26 -13.36
C GLU A 302 -0.60 17.60 -14.70
N GLU A 303 -0.40 18.82 -15.21
CA GLU A 303 -0.93 19.28 -16.48
C GLU A 303 0.21 19.44 -17.47
N VAL A 304 -0.01 18.91 -18.67
CA VAL A 304 0.96 18.85 -19.75
C VAL A 304 0.28 19.38 -21.00
N ALA A 305 0.66 20.59 -21.39
CA ALA A 305 0.13 21.23 -22.59
C ALA A 305 0.39 20.36 -23.84
N GLY A 306 -0.63 20.19 -24.67
CA GLY A 306 -0.64 19.29 -25.82
C GLY A 306 -0.78 17.80 -25.48
N TYR A 307 -1.12 17.47 -24.23
CA TYR A 307 -1.38 16.09 -23.82
C TYR A 307 -2.58 15.99 -22.86
N THR A 308 -2.51 16.54 -21.65
CA THR A 308 -3.61 16.40 -20.67
C THR A 308 -4.77 17.33 -20.93
N ASP A 309 -4.54 18.42 -21.68
CA ASP A 309 -5.52 19.39 -22.15
C ASP A 309 -6.12 19.03 -23.52
N ASP A 310 -5.59 18.01 -24.20
CA ASP A 310 -6.15 17.44 -25.42
C ASP A 310 -6.87 16.11 -25.10
N ALA A 311 -8.20 16.14 -25.09
CA ALA A 311 -9.01 14.98 -24.75
C ALA A 311 -8.79 13.78 -25.67
N GLN A 312 -8.54 14.01 -26.97
CA GLN A 312 -8.35 12.93 -27.93
C GLN A 312 -6.99 12.25 -27.71
N VAL A 313 -5.93 13.03 -27.50
CA VAL A 313 -4.59 12.50 -27.24
C VAL A 313 -4.53 11.81 -25.87
N TYR A 314 -5.15 12.40 -24.84
CA TYR A 314 -5.18 11.82 -23.51
C TYR A 314 -5.93 10.48 -23.49
N GLN A 315 -7.11 10.38 -24.12
CA GLN A 315 -7.90 9.15 -24.16
C GLN A 315 -7.19 8.00 -24.90
N ALA A 316 -6.34 8.29 -25.88
CA ALA A 316 -5.61 7.25 -26.61
C ALA A 316 -4.57 6.52 -25.74
N THR A 317 -3.94 7.25 -24.82
CA THR A 317 -2.88 6.75 -23.91
C THR A 317 -2.99 7.47 -22.56
N PRO A 318 -3.96 7.12 -21.70
CA PRO A 318 -4.22 7.85 -20.47
C PRO A 318 -3.22 7.47 -19.37
N PHE A 319 -2.47 8.45 -18.87
CA PHE A 319 -1.66 8.32 -17.66
C PHE A 319 -2.32 9.07 -16.51
N LYS A 320 -2.59 8.37 -15.42
CA LYS A 320 -3.08 8.98 -14.19
C LYS A 320 -2.04 9.94 -13.62
N ARG A 321 -2.53 11.07 -13.11
CA ARG A 321 -1.76 12.11 -12.44
C ARG A 321 -1.30 11.65 -11.07
N PHE A 322 -0.05 11.95 -10.76
CA PHE A 322 0.61 11.60 -9.50
C PHE A 322 1.56 12.74 -9.14
N ASN A 323 1.04 13.83 -8.57
CA ASN A 323 1.81 15.06 -8.31
C ASN A 323 1.11 15.88 -7.21
N ARG A 324 1.48 17.14 -7.00
CA ARG A 324 0.93 18.02 -5.96
C ARG A 324 -0.58 18.21 -6.05
N LEU A 325 -1.12 18.51 -7.22
CA LEU A 325 -2.57 18.69 -7.44
C LEU A 325 -3.23 19.69 -6.47
N GLY A 326 -2.54 20.81 -6.18
CA GLY A 326 -2.93 21.74 -5.11
C GLY A 326 -4.17 22.59 -5.39
N ASP A 327 -4.62 22.69 -6.64
CA ASP A 327 -5.89 23.33 -7.00
C ASP A 327 -7.05 22.35 -6.80
N LEU A 328 -7.51 22.23 -5.55
CA LEU A 328 -8.59 21.30 -5.19
C LEU A 328 -9.90 21.57 -5.93
N ALA A 329 -10.20 22.85 -6.24
CA ALA A 329 -11.40 23.21 -7.01
C ALA A 329 -11.34 22.66 -8.44
N ARG A 330 -10.13 22.47 -8.98
CA ARG A 330 -9.90 21.79 -10.25
C ARG A 330 -9.94 20.28 -10.10
N TYR A 331 -9.09 19.71 -9.25
CA TYR A 331 -8.79 18.27 -9.24
C TYR A 331 -9.81 17.42 -8.48
N ASP A 332 -10.49 17.99 -7.50
CA ASP A 332 -11.51 17.28 -6.72
C ASP A 332 -12.88 17.32 -7.41
N ARG A 333 -12.93 16.88 -8.67
CA ARG A 333 -14.15 16.81 -9.50
C ARG A 333 -14.34 15.43 -10.09
N ASP A 334 -15.61 15.08 -10.33
CA ASP A 334 -16.04 13.77 -10.79
C ASP A 334 -15.33 13.36 -12.10
N GLU A 335 -15.05 14.31 -12.98
CA GLU A 335 -14.39 14.03 -14.26
C GLU A 335 -12.89 13.78 -14.12
N LEU A 336 -12.24 14.35 -13.10
CA LEU A 336 -10.78 14.24 -12.91
C LEU A 336 -10.37 13.16 -11.92
N LEU A 337 -11.19 12.84 -10.92
CA LEU A 337 -10.86 11.82 -9.90
C LEU A 337 -10.44 10.44 -10.47
N PRO A 338 -11.05 9.92 -11.56
CA PRO A 338 -10.61 8.67 -12.17
C PRO A 338 -9.22 8.75 -12.80
N THR A 339 -8.78 9.96 -13.15
CA THR A 339 -7.49 10.25 -13.79
C THR A 339 -6.39 10.57 -12.78
N ILE A 340 -6.64 10.42 -11.48
CA ILE A 340 -5.69 10.72 -10.41
C ILE A 340 -5.34 9.43 -9.69
N HIS A 341 -4.05 9.17 -9.56
CA HIS A 341 -3.53 8.08 -8.75
C HIS A 341 -3.45 8.50 -7.27
N ALA A 342 -2.65 9.53 -6.98
CA ALA A 342 -2.46 10.09 -5.65
C ALA A 342 -1.84 11.50 -5.70
N VAL A 343 -1.87 12.20 -4.58
CA VAL A 343 -1.17 13.45 -4.30
C VAL A 343 0.22 13.13 -3.75
N GLU A 344 1.25 13.52 -4.48
CA GLU A 344 2.66 13.34 -4.10
C GLU A 344 3.47 14.58 -4.45
N PHE A 345 4.06 15.21 -3.45
CA PHE A 345 4.86 16.43 -3.62
C PHE A 345 5.89 16.65 -2.53
N ILE A 346 5.84 15.86 -1.46
CA ILE A 346 6.77 15.95 -0.33
C ILE A 346 8.05 15.19 -0.70
N GLY A 347 7.93 14.13 -1.51
CA GLY A 347 9.06 13.29 -1.90
C GLY A 347 9.56 12.50 -0.70
N GLU A 348 10.88 12.51 -0.48
CA GLU A 348 11.57 11.76 0.58
C GLU A 348 11.82 12.64 1.82
N PRO A 349 10.86 12.80 2.77
CA PRO A 349 10.99 13.73 3.89
C PRO A 349 12.16 13.37 4.81
N GLN A 350 12.66 12.15 4.76
CA GLN A 350 13.80 11.69 5.55
C GLN A 350 15.13 12.33 5.10
N TYR A 351 15.19 12.85 3.87
CA TYR A 351 16.38 13.53 3.33
C TYR A 351 16.18 15.03 3.11
N GLY A 352 15.01 15.47 2.67
CA GLY A 352 14.58 16.89 2.65
C GLY A 352 15.62 17.91 2.12
N GLY A 353 16.39 17.55 1.08
CA GLY A 353 17.43 18.43 0.52
C GLY A 353 18.60 18.75 1.47
N GLY A 354 18.79 17.94 2.53
CA GLY A 354 19.86 18.07 3.52
C GLY A 354 19.36 18.13 4.97
N ARG A 355 18.08 18.43 5.20
CA ARG A 355 17.45 18.42 6.53
C ARG A 355 16.16 17.58 6.50
N PRO A 356 16.05 16.52 7.33
CA PRO A 356 14.81 15.76 7.43
C PRO A 356 13.63 16.64 7.84
N VAL A 357 12.49 16.46 7.17
CA VAL A 357 11.21 17.12 7.46
C VAL A 357 10.54 16.38 8.62
N PRO A 358 10.25 17.03 9.77
CA PRO A 358 9.58 16.40 10.90
C PRO A 358 8.21 15.81 10.54
N PRO A 359 7.79 14.67 11.13
CA PRO A 359 6.51 14.05 10.83
C PRO A 359 5.28 14.96 11.04
N GLN A 360 5.26 15.81 12.08
CA GLN A 360 4.18 16.77 12.27
C GLN A 360 4.11 17.84 11.15
N GLU A 361 5.26 18.21 10.56
CA GLU A 361 5.30 19.13 9.43
C GLU A 361 4.74 18.45 8.16
N VAL A 362 5.11 17.19 7.92
CA VAL A 362 4.50 16.35 6.86
C VAL A 362 2.98 16.25 7.04
N HIS A 363 2.50 15.98 8.26
CA HIS A 363 1.06 16.01 8.57
C HIS A 363 0.41 17.35 8.15
N SER A 364 1.04 18.46 8.53
CA SER A 364 0.53 19.81 8.26
C SER A 364 0.48 20.13 6.77
N LEU A 365 1.45 19.63 5.99
CA LEU A 365 1.46 19.76 4.53
C LEU A 365 0.34 18.96 3.85
N LEU A 366 -0.01 17.80 4.40
CA LEU A 366 -1.08 16.93 3.85
C LEU A 366 -2.49 17.32 4.33
N ALA A 367 -2.60 18.07 5.43
CA ALA A 367 -3.88 18.46 6.02
C ALA A 367 -4.90 19.07 5.03
N PRO A 368 -4.53 19.92 4.04
CA PRO A 368 -5.48 20.45 3.06
C PRO A 368 -6.17 19.38 2.19
N TYR A 369 -5.53 18.21 1.98
CA TYR A 369 -6.09 17.12 1.18
C TYR A 369 -6.92 16.13 2.01
N ARG A 370 -6.98 16.32 3.32
CA ARG A 370 -7.77 15.46 4.20
C ARG A 370 -9.26 15.56 3.90
N ASP A 371 -9.71 16.79 3.64
CA ASP A 371 -11.12 17.09 3.37
C ASP A 371 -11.51 16.93 1.89
N SER A 372 -10.53 16.67 1.02
CA SER A 372 -10.76 16.39 -0.39
C SER A 372 -10.91 14.89 -0.67
N ARG A 373 -11.39 14.55 -1.86
CA ARG A 373 -11.51 13.15 -2.34
C ARG A 373 -10.21 12.61 -2.93
N LEU A 374 -9.12 13.38 -2.85
CA LEU A 374 -7.79 13.00 -3.33
C LEU A 374 -7.05 12.18 -2.28
N HIS A 375 -6.47 11.06 -2.70
CA HIS A 375 -5.63 10.22 -1.85
C HIS A 375 -4.23 10.80 -1.78
N THR A 376 -3.66 10.86 -0.58
CA THR A 376 -2.30 11.34 -0.35
C THR A 376 -1.30 10.19 -0.33
N SER A 377 -0.06 10.49 -0.67
CA SER A 377 1.06 9.57 -0.50
C SER A 377 2.30 10.29 0.02
N VAL A 378 3.25 9.50 0.52
CA VAL A 378 4.59 9.95 0.91
C VAL A 378 5.59 8.87 0.49
N THR A 379 6.65 9.26 -0.22
CA THR A 379 7.80 8.39 -0.50
C THR A 379 8.71 8.32 0.72
N LEU A 380 8.97 7.13 1.25
CA LEU A 380 9.96 6.93 2.30
C LEU A 380 11.18 6.17 1.76
N SER A 381 12.34 6.32 2.37
CA SER A 381 13.61 5.79 1.82
C SER A 381 14.51 5.14 2.87
N GLU A 382 14.38 5.53 4.14
CA GLU A 382 15.20 5.00 5.22
C GLU A 382 14.37 4.17 6.23
N GLU A 383 14.35 2.85 6.05
CA GLU A 383 13.48 1.93 6.81
C GLU A 383 13.53 2.14 8.33
N ARG A 384 14.72 2.41 8.90
CA ARG A 384 14.88 2.62 10.35
C ARG A 384 14.08 3.78 10.93
N THR A 385 13.52 4.69 10.12
CA THR A 385 12.70 5.80 10.62
C THR A 385 11.26 5.84 10.06
N TRP A 386 10.86 4.85 9.23
CA TRP A 386 9.49 4.77 8.69
C TRP A 386 8.41 4.78 9.77
N ARG A 387 8.69 4.14 10.92
CA ARG A 387 7.78 4.11 12.06
C ARG A 387 7.31 5.48 12.53
N TYR A 388 8.13 6.53 12.36
CA TYR A 388 7.75 7.89 12.75
C TYR A 388 6.78 8.55 11.77
N TYR A 389 6.69 8.07 10.53
CA TYR A 389 5.80 8.58 9.48
C TYR A 389 4.56 7.69 9.26
N ALA A 390 4.46 6.58 10.00
CA ALA A 390 3.35 5.63 9.91
C ALA A 390 2.00 6.34 10.06
N GLY A 391 1.08 6.10 9.13
CA GLY A 391 -0.28 6.65 9.13
C GLY A 391 -0.45 8.10 8.65
N LEU A 392 0.61 8.76 8.17
CA LEU A 392 0.51 10.15 7.69
C LEU A 392 -0.21 10.31 6.34
N SER A 393 -0.13 9.29 5.48
CA SER A 393 -0.73 9.32 4.14
C SER A 393 -1.69 8.16 3.90
N ASP A 394 -2.58 8.35 2.93
CA ASP A 394 -3.59 7.36 2.57
C ASP A 394 -2.97 6.13 1.86
N HIS A 395 -1.89 6.35 1.11
CA HIS A 395 -1.21 5.34 0.28
C HIS A 395 0.32 5.46 0.39
N PRO A 396 0.93 5.07 1.53
CA PRO A 396 2.36 5.21 1.74
C PRO A 396 3.16 4.28 0.82
N HIS A 397 4.33 4.74 0.41
CA HIS A 397 5.25 3.95 -0.42
C HIS A 397 6.68 4.24 -0.06
N TYR A 398 7.59 3.48 -0.67
CA TYR A 398 9.01 3.67 -0.44
C TYR A 398 9.82 3.55 -1.72
N ASP A 399 10.95 4.25 -1.75
CA ASP A 399 12.01 4.09 -2.71
C ASP A 399 13.30 3.66 -1.99
N ALA A 400 13.74 2.45 -2.27
CA ALA A 400 14.97 1.95 -1.69
C ALA A 400 15.64 1.04 -2.71
N TYR A 401 16.70 1.57 -3.29
CA TYR A 401 17.43 0.95 -4.36
C TYR A 401 18.32 -0.19 -3.85
N ARG A 402 18.57 -1.19 -4.69
CA ARG A 402 19.37 -2.38 -4.38
C ARG A 402 20.55 -2.62 -5.29
N VAL A 403 20.63 -1.95 -6.43
CA VAL A 403 21.78 -2.03 -7.35
C VAL A 403 22.19 -0.65 -7.85
N ILE A 404 23.49 -0.37 -7.83
CA ILE A 404 24.24 0.74 -8.46
C ILE A 404 23.91 2.16 -7.95
N ALA A 405 22.67 2.40 -7.53
CA ALA A 405 22.12 3.69 -7.12
C ALA A 405 22.53 4.10 -5.68
N PRO A 406 22.31 5.38 -5.30
CA PRO A 406 22.51 5.81 -3.92
C PRO A 406 21.72 4.98 -2.92
N ALA A 407 22.37 4.57 -1.84
CA ALA A 407 21.79 3.68 -0.84
C ALA A 407 21.58 4.37 0.51
N ALA A 408 20.34 4.29 1.01
CA ALA A 408 19.97 4.69 2.36
C ALA A 408 20.69 3.84 3.43
N ASP A 409 20.82 2.55 3.16
CA ASP A 409 21.46 1.57 4.03
C ASP A 409 22.95 1.34 3.66
N ALA A 410 23.63 0.53 4.45
CA ALA A 410 25.06 0.26 4.36
C ALA A 410 25.32 -1.10 3.69
N TRP A 411 25.31 -1.10 2.36
CA TRP A 411 25.46 -2.33 1.55
C TRP A 411 26.67 -3.19 1.93
N SER A 412 27.79 -2.55 2.28
CA SER A 412 29.02 -3.25 2.68
C SER A 412 28.91 -4.03 3.99
N ARG A 413 27.84 -3.84 4.78
CA ARG A 413 27.59 -4.51 6.06
C ARG A 413 26.73 -5.77 5.92
N TYR A 414 26.19 -6.06 4.73
CA TYR A 414 25.54 -7.35 4.49
C TYR A 414 26.61 -8.43 4.29
N ASP A 415 26.64 -9.41 5.18
CA ASP A 415 27.47 -10.60 5.02
C ASP A 415 26.69 -11.69 4.27
N ARG A 416 26.34 -11.40 3.02
CA ARG A 416 25.55 -12.29 2.16
C ARG A 416 26.42 -13.23 1.34
N TRP A 417 27.68 -12.87 1.09
CA TRP A 417 28.57 -13.60 0.16
C TRP A 417 29.86 -14.09 0.86
N ASN A 418 29.71 -14.68 2.05
CA ASN A 418 30.80 -15.32 2.82
C ASN A 418 32.01 -14.41 3.06
N GLY A 419 31.77 -13.26 3.68
CA GLY A 419 32.77 -12.24 3.99
C GLY A 419 33.13 -11.33 2.81
N LYS A 420 32.63 -11.61 1.59
CA LYS A 420 32.80 -10.69 0.45
C LYS A 420 31.87 -9.49 0.57
N SER A 421 32.47 -8.33 0.78
CA SER A 421 31.75 -7.05 0.87
C SER A 421 31.69 -6.37 -0.50
N ILE A 422 30.48 -6.12 -1.01
CA ILE A 422 30.25 -5.33 -2.22
C ILE A 422 29.71 -3.94 -1.87
N ARG A 423 29.93 -2.96 -2.75
CA ARG A 423 29.49 -1.57 -2.58
C ARG A 423 28.54 -1.08 -3.67
N TRP A 424 28.19 -1.96 -4.60
CA TRP A 424 27.35 -1.65 -5.75
C TRP A 424 25.99 -2.36 -5.70
N GLY A 425 25.73 -3.21 -4.70
CA GLY A 425 24.40 -3.75 -4.49
C GLY A 425 24.17 -4.26 -3.07
N ALA A 426 22.90 -4.51 -2.75
CA ALA A 426 22.41 -5.16 -1.54
C ALA A 426 21.67 -6.46 -1.90
N PRO A 427 21.46 -7.37 -0.93
CA PRO A 427 20.64 -8.56 -1.17
C PRO A 427 19.23 -8.15 -1.62
N LEU A 428 18.73 -8.71 -2.72
CA LEU A 428 17.48 -8.31 -3.37
C LEU A 428 16.26 -8.73 -2.54
N GLU A 429 16.40 -9.79 -1.75
CA GLU A 429 15.39 -10.27 -0.78
C GLU A 429 15.02 -9.21 0.27
N THR A 430 15.91 -8.24 0.52
CA THR A 430 15.62 -7.12 1.42
C THR A 430 14.54 -6.16 0.89
N VAL A 431 14.16 -6.23 -0.40
CA VAL A 431 12.94 -5.56 -0.92
C VAL A 431 11.69 -6.15 -0.28
N GLY A 432 11.64 -7.47 -0.11
CA GLY A 432 10.53 -8.13 0.58
C GLY A 432 10.45 -7.70 2.04
N GLU A 433 11.59 -7.64 2.72
CA GLU A 433 11.70 -7.19 4.12
C GLU A 433 11.20 -5.76 4.33
N MET A 434 11.64 -4.83 3.48
CA MET A 434 11.17 -3.46 3.48
C MET A 434 9.67 -3.38 3.21
N THR A 435 9.18 -4.07 2.18
CA THR A 435 7.75 -4.07 1.86
C THR A 435 6.90 -4.57 3.04
N ARG A 436 7.34 -5.64 3.72
CA ARG A 436 6.69 -6.14 4.94
C ARG A 436 6.73 -5.11 6.07
N SER A 437 7.87 -4.46 6.30
CA SER A 437 8.02 -3.41 7.32
C SER A 437 7.04 -2.26 7.10
N LEU A 438 6.99 -1.71 5.87
CA LEU A 438 6.08 -0.60 5.55
C LEU A 438 4.60 -1.01 5.69
N ARG A 439 4.25 -2.22 5.24
CA ARG A 439 2.88 -2.74 5.33
C ARG A 439 2.43 -2.87 6.77
N GLU A 440 3.22 -3.50 7.63
CA GLU A 440 2.84 -3.69 9.04
C GLU A 440 2.73 -2.38 9.81
N LEU A 441 3.57 -1.39 9.51
CA LEU A 441 3.47 -0.04 10.10
C LEU A 441 2.20 0.71 9.66
N ASN A 442 1.62 0.38 8.49
CA ASN A 442 0.54 1.17 7.89
C ASN A 442 -0.82 0.45 7.78
N ARG A 443 -0.89 -0.85 8.07
CA ARG A 443 -2.11 -1.68 8.04
C ARG A 443 -3.33 -0.98 8.67
N PRO A 444 -4.56 -1.13 8.15
CA PRO A 444 -4.94 -1.95 7.01
C PRO A 444 -4.85 -1.22 5.66
N ARG A 445 -4.07 -0.12 5.59
CA ARG A 445 -3.92 0.69 4.36
C ARG A 445 -3.09 -0.06 3.32
N ALA A 446 -3.45 0.17 2.06
CA ALA A 446 -2.68 -0.26 0.91
C ALA A 446 -1.33 0.49 0.84
N ILE A 447 -0.32 -0.15 0.24
CA ILE A 447 1.03 0.41 0.07
C ILE A 447 1.51 0.24 -1.38
N ALA A 448 2.50 1.04 -1.77
CA ALA A 448 3.17 0.91 -3.07
C ALA A 448 4.70 0.86 -2.93
N TYR A 449 5.38 0.55 -4.04
CA TYR A 449 6.83 0.42 -4.12
C TYR A 449 7.40 1.11 -5.36
N TRP A 450 8.46 1.88 -5.17
CA TRP A 450 9.32 2.37 -6.24
C TRP A 450 10.42 1.36 -6.57
N SER A 451 10.17 0.52 -7.57
CA SER A 451 11.18 -0.37 -8.15
C SER A 451 12.20 0.40 -8.96
N GLN A 452 13.47 -0.01 -8.89
CA GLN A 452 14.46 0.47 -9.85
C GLN A 452 14.03 0.12 -11.27
N GLY A 453 14.18 1.05 -12.20
CA GLY A 453 13.90 0.90 -13.62
C GLY A 453 15.10 1.30 -14.49
N ALA A 454 14.82 1.73 -15.72
CA ALA A 454 15.80 2.04 -16.76
C ALA A 454 16.55 3.39 -16.58
N HIS A 455 16.92 3.78 -15.36
CA HIS A 455 17.39 5.14 -15.10
C HIS A 455 18.80 5.46 -15.65
N ASP A 456 18.94 6.59 -16.35
CA ASP A 456 20.21 7.03 -16.95
C ASP A 456 21.20 7.71 -15.98
N GLY A 457 20.79 8.07 -14.76
CA GLY A 457 21.60 8.91 -13.87
C GLY A 457 22.51 8.20 -12.87
N TRP A 458 22.40 6.89 -12.64
CA TRP A 458 23.14 6.23 -11.53
C TRP A 458 24.58 5.80 -11.85
N GLY A 459 25.00 5.85 -13.12
CA GLY A 459 26.37 5.53 -13.54
C GLY A 459 27.30 6.74 -13.52
N GLY A 460 28.55 6.57 -13.09
CA GLY A 460 29.58 7.61 -13.27
C GLY A 460 29.85 7.84 -14.76
N PHE A 461 30.01 9.10 -15.17
CA PHE A 461 30.20 9.50 -16.58
C PHE A 461 31.33 8.74 -17.31
N LEU A 462 32.37 8.34 -16.57
CA LEU A 462 33.54 7.61 -17.07
C LEU A 462 33.52 6.11 -16.74
N SER A 463 32.47 5.61 -16.08
CA SER A 463 32.38 4.20 -15.72
C SER A 463 31.88 3.38 -16.91
N PRO A 464 32.62 2.36 -17.37
CA PRO A 464 32.13 1.45 -18.41
C PRO A 464 31.08 0.46 -17.88
N ARG A 465 30.76 0.52 -16.58
CA ARG A 465 29.83 -0.41 -15.92
C ARG A 465 28.39 0.04 -16.13
N ARG A 466 27.50 -0.94 -16.20
CA ARG A 466 26.06 -0.69 -16.35
C ARG A 466 25.56 0.19 -15.20
N GLY A 467 24.77 1.21 -15.53
CA GLY A 467 24.25 2.21 -14.59
C GLY A 467 22.80 1.95 -14.14
N SER A 468 22.24 0.79 -14.44
CA SER A 468 20.82 0.43 -14.27
C SER A 468 20.73 -1.09 -14.04
N PRO A 469 19.70 -1.61 -13.36
CA PRO A 469 19.50 -3.05 -13.18
C PRO A 469 19.50 -3.83 -14.50
N THR A 470 19.83 -5.11 -14.40
CA THR A 470 19.60 -6.14 -15.42
C THR A 470 18.13 -6.59 -15.44
N ALA A 471 17.73 -7.32 -16.48
CA ALA A 471 16.38 -7.88 -16.58
C ALA A 471 16.01 -8.76 -15.37
N ASP A 472 16.95 -9.61 -14.92
CA ASP A 472 16.74 -10.50 -13.77
C ASP A 472 16.59 -9.71 -12.46
N GLU A 473 17.43 -8.70 -12.24
CA GLU A 473 17.35 -7.83 -11.06
C GLU A 473 16.04 -7.03 -11.01
N LEU A 474 15.52 -6.58 -12.16
CA LEU A 474 14.21 -5.93 -12.25
C LEU A 474 13.08 -6.86 -11.81
N ARG A 475 13.06 -8.06 -12.38
CA ARG A 475 12.01 -9.05 -12.10
C ARG A 475 12.03 -9.50 -10.64
N ALA A 476 13.22 -9.72 -10.07
CA ALA A 476 13.38 -10.06 -8.66
C ALA A 476 12.85 -8.96 -7.72
N GLN A 477 13.26 -7.71 -7.93
CA GLN A 477 12.81 -6.57 -7.12
C GLN A 477 11.29 -6.41 -7.15
N ALA A 478 10.69 -6.42 -8.35
CA ALA A 478 9.24 -6.27 -8.51
C ALA A 478 8.49 -7.37 -7.76
N TRP A 479 8.89 -8.63 -7.93
CA TRP A 479 8.19 -9.76 -7.31
C TRP A 479 8.40 -9.89 -5.82
N HIS A 480 9.55 -9.49 -5.28
CA HIS A 480 9.72 -9.41 -3.82
C HIS A 480 8.71 -8.43 -3.20
N ALA A 481 8.43 -7.30 -3.86
CA ALA A 481 7.42 -6.36 -3.40
C ALA A 481 5.98 -6.86 -3.65
N LEU A 482 5.68 -7.42 -4.83
CA LEU A 482 4.35 -7.98 -5.15
C LEU A 482 3.94 -9.09 -4.18
N SER A 483 4.85 -10.05 -3.93
CA SER A 483 4.60 -11.16 -2.99
C SER A 483 4.55 -10.73 -1.53
N ALA A 484 5.01 -9.51 -1.21
CA ALA A 484 4.85 -8.85 0.08
C ALA A 484 3.65 -7.88 0.13
N ARG A 485 2.80 -7.89 -0.91
CA ARG A 485 1.48 -7.27 -0.98
C ARG A 485 1.43 -5.74 -1.16
N ILE A 486 2.14 -5.23 -2.17
CA ILE A 486 1.82 -3.91 -2.75
C ILE A 486 0.52 -3.96 -3.57
N THR A 487 -0.17 -2.82 -3.71
CA THR A 487 -1.29 -2.61 -4.66
C THR A 487 -0.93 -1.77 -5.88
N SER A 488 0.30 -1.25 -5.91
CA SER A 488 0.77 -0.40 -6.99
C SER A 488 2.29 -0.47 -7.08
N LEU A 489 2.83 -0.44 -8.29
CA LEU A 489 4.26 -0.52 -8.57
C LEU A 489 4.70 0.69 -9.40
N TYR A 490 5.80 1.32 -9.00
CA TYR A 490 6.33 2.50 -9.67
C TYR A 490 7.75 2.22 -10.16
N TRP A 491 8.01 2.40 -11.46
CA TRP A 491 9.36 2.26 -12.02
C TRP A 491 10.12 3.59 -11.90
N PHE A 492 11.33 3.58 -11.32
CA PHE A 492 12.23 4.72 -11.23
C PHE A 492 13.39 4.60 -12.25
N ASN A 493 13.42 5.35 -13.35
CA ASN A 493 12.32 6.06 -13.97
C ASN A 493 12.28 5.73 -15.46
N LEU A 494 11.12 5.87 -16.10
CA LEU A 494 10.91 5.50 -17.51
C LEU A 494 10.86 6.73 -18.43
N SER A 495 11.70 7.73 -18.16
CA SER A 495 11.84 8.89 -19.05
C SER A 495 12.24 8.46 -20.47
N LEU A 496 11.95 9.27 -21.50
CA LEU A 496 12.37 8.96 -22.88
C LEU A 496 13.88 8.73 -22.98
N LYS A 497 14.67 9.57 -22.30
CA LYS A 497 16.13 9.45 -22.25
C LYS A 497 16.58 8.12 -21.61
N SER A 498 15.93 7.74 -20.51
CA SER A 498 16.13 6.47 -19.80
C SER A 498 15.89 5.28 -20.72
N LEU A 499 14.74 5.24 -21.41
CA LEU A 499 14.38 4.15 -22.31
C LEU A 499 15.30 4.06 -23.53
N LEU A 500 15.75 5.20 -24.08
CA LEU A 500 16.71 5.21 -25.19
C LEU A 500 18.12 4.77 -24.79
N ARG A 501 18.50 4.96 -23.52
CA ARG A 501 19.80 4.50 -23.00
C ARG A 501 19.81 3.01 -22.70
N PHE A 502 18.69 2.46 -22.22
CA PHE A 502 18.56 1.03 -21.88
C PHE A 502 17.35 0.40 -22.59
N PRO A 503 17.36 0.35 -23.94
CA PRO A 503 16.27 -0.24 -24.70
C PRO A 503 16.08 -1.74 -24.39
N ASP A 504 17.15 -2.41 -23.94
CA ASP A 504 17.13 -3.80 -23.48
C ASP A 504 16.21 -4.05 -22.28
N LEU A 505 15.80 -3.00 -21.56
CA LEU A 505 14.88 -3.10 -20.42
C LEU A 505 13.40 -2.90 -20.78
N ILE A 506 13.08 -2.43 -21.99
CA ILE A 506 11.70 -2.17 -22.40
C ILE A 506 10.89 -3.47 -22.38
N GLN A 507 11.41 -4.54 -23.00
CA GLN A 507 10.72 -5.83 -23.05
C GLN A 507 10.64 -6.52 -21.67
N PRO A 508 11.72 -6.64 -20.86
CA PRO A 508 11.64 -7.18 -19.51
C PRO A 508 10.63 -6.46 -18.60
N ILE A 509 10.56 -5.12 -18.66
CA ILE A 509 9.57 -4.36 -17.89
C ILE A 509 8.15 -4.63 -18.40
N THR A 510 7.97 -4.72 -19.72
CA THR A 510 6.69 -5.10 -20.33
C THR A 510 6.22 -6.45 -19.84
N GLU A 511 7.12 -7.44 -19.75
CA GLU A 511 6.81 -8.79 -19.28
C GLU A 511 6.40 -8.80 -17.80
N VAL A 512 7.16 -8.15 -16.91
CA VAL A 512 6.78 -8.03 -15.49
C VAL A 512 5.43 -7.33 -15.34
N ASN A 513 5.22 -6.23 -16.07
CA ASN A 513 3.96 -5.51 -16.00
C ASN A 513 2.80 -6.33 -16.59
N ARG A 514 3.04 -7.18 -17.59
CA ARG A 514 2.02 -8.12 -18.11
C ARG A 514 1.68 -9.18 -17.08
N GLU A 515 2.66 -9.72 -16.34
CA GLU A 515 2.40 -10.63 -15.21
C GLU A 515 1.51 -9.96 -14.15
N ILE A 516 1.80 -8.70 -13.80
CA ILE A 516 0.94 -7.90 -12.90
C ILE A 516 -0.46 -7.75 -13.49
N ARG A 517 -0.59 -7.39 -14.78
CA ARG A 517 -1.89 -7.24 -15.43
C ARG A 517 -2.67 -8.54 -15.53
N LEU A 518 -2.03 -9.70 -15.58
CA LEU A 518 -2.75 -10.97 -15.49
C LEU A 518 -3.32 -11.16 -14.08
N LEU A 519 -2.55 -10.82 -13.05
CA LEU A 519 -2.85 -11.16 -11.66
C LEU A 519 -3.47 -10.02 -10.84
N ASP A 520 -3.65 -8.82 -11.39
CA ASP A 520 -3.99 -7.62 -10.61
C ASP A 520 -5.29 -7.76 -9.79
N GLU A 521 -6.31 -8.42 -10.32
CA GLU A 521 -7.55 -8.71 -9.59
C GLU A 521 -7.27 -9.60 -8.38
N LEU A 522 -6.47 -10.64 -8.53
CA LEU A 522 -6.07 -11.49 -7.41
C LEU A 522 -5.19 -10.72 -6.42
N LEU A 523 -4.23 -9.93 -6.91
CA LEU A 523 -3.33 -9.13 -6.08
C LEU A 523 -4.12 -8.14 -5.21
N LEU A 524 -5.04 -7.37 -5.81
CA LEU A 524 -5.90 -6.41 -5.09
C LEU A 524 -6.78 -7.10 -4.04
N ARG A 525 -7.30 -8.29 -4.36
CA ARG A 525 -8.17 -9.08 -3.48
C ARG A 525 -7.42 -9.89 -2.44
N SER A 526 -6.09 -9.92 -2.46
CA SER A 526 -5.29 -10.78 -1.59
C SER A 526 -4.72 -10.06 -0.37
N THR A 527 -4.25 -10.84 0.60
CA THR A 527 -3.35 -10.43 1.68
C THR A 527 -2.10 -11.32 1.70
N ALA A 528 -0.98 -10.82 2.24
CA ALA A 528 0.19 -11.64 2.50
C ALA A 528 -0.02 -12.52 3.74
N LEU A 529 -0.09 -13.83 3.53
CA LEU A 529 -0.34 -14.80 4.60
C LEU A 529 0.93 -15.40 5.19
N HIS A 530 1.94 -15.59 4.35
CA HIS A 530 3.14 -16.32 4.73
C HIS A 530 4.37 -15.84 3.94
N HIS A 531 5.51 -15.89 4.61
CA HIS A 531 6.85 -15.70 4.06
C HIS A 531 7.81 -16.62 4.81
N GLN A 532 8.68 -17.32 4.10
CA GLN A 532 9.71 -18.16 4.70
C GLN A 532 10.95 -18.22 3.82
N ALA A 533 12.11 -17.98 4.43
CA ALA A 533 13.40 -18.32 3.85
C ALA A 533 13.70 -19.81 4.04
N LEU A 534 14.21 -20.44 2.99
CA LEU A 534 14.58 -21.86 2.92
C LEU A 534 16.07 -21.92 2.56
N PRO A 535 16.99 -21.77 3.53
CA PRO A 535 18.42 -21.79 3.26
C PRO A 535 18.96 -23.22 3.06
N ALA A 536 20.06 -23.33 2.32
CA ALA A 536 20.87 -24.54 2.20
C ALA A 536 22.10 -24.42 3.12
N GLY A 537 21.98 -24.96 4.33
CA GLY A 537 22.95 -24.71 5.39
C GLY A 537 22.92 -23.24 5.82
N ASP A 538 24.07 -22.58 5.84
CA ASP A 538 24.17 -21.15 6.18
C ASP A 538 24.01 -20.22 4.97
N GLN A 539 23.75 -20.76 3.78
CA GLN A 539 23.58 -19.97 2.55
C GLN A 539 22.10 -19.79 2.20
N PRO A 540 21.67 -18.58 1.80
CA PRO A 540 20.35 -18.41 1.22
C PRO A 540 20.23 -19.20 -0.08
N ASP A 541 19.07 -19.83 -0.24
CA ASP A 541 18.77 -20.73 -1.35
C ASP A 541 17.43 -20.34 -1.98
N TRP A 542 16.29 -20.60 -1.32
CA TRP A 542 14.97 -20.16 -1.80
C TRP A 542 14.24 -19.29 -0.78
N GLU A 543 13.32 -18.45 -1.23
CA GLU A 543 12.26 -17.89 -0.38
C GLU A 543 10.89 -18.24 -0.95
N ILE A 544 9.93 -18.55 -0.08
CA ILE A 544 8.55 -18.82 -0.47
C ILE A 544 7.59 -17.81 0.18
N CYS A 545 6.61 -17.36 -0.61
CA CYS A 545 5.56 -16.45 -0.18
C CYS A 545 4.18 -16.99 -0.55
N VAL A 546 3.17 -16.66 0.27
CA VAL A 546 1.77 -16.98 -0.01
C VAL A 546 0.92 -15.71 0.11
N LEU A 547 0.23 -15.36 -0.96
CA LEU A 547 -0.84 -14.37 -0.99
C LEU A 547 -2.18 -15.10 -1.03
N GLY A 548 -3.04 -14.88 -0.03
CA GLY A 548 -4.38 -15.49 0.01
C GLY A 548 -5.45 -14.52 -0.44
N ALA A 549 -6.27 -14.92 -1.40
CA ALA A 549 -7.46 -14.21 -1.88
C ALA A 549 -8.73 -15.02 -1.53
N PRO A 550 -9.95 -14.48 -1.69
CA PRO A 550 -11.18 -15.15 -1.24
C PRO A 550 -11.40 -16.56 -1.79
N GLU A 551 -11.04 -16.80 -3.06
CA GLU A 551 -11.27 -18.08 -3.79
C GLU A 551 -10.01 -18.65 -4.45
N ALA A 552 -8.85 -18.06 -4.17
CA ALA A 552 -7.58 -18.44 -4.77
C ALA A 552 -6.41 -18.06 -3.86
N ALA A 553 -5.22 -18.54 -4.19
CA ALA A 553 -3.98 -18.12 -3.58
C ALA A 553 -2.86 -18.06 -4.62
N ILE A 554 -1.98 -17.08 -4.47
CA ILE A 554 -0.75 -16.95 -5.28
C ILE A 554 0.41 -17.45 -4.42
N PHE A 555 1.16 -18.41 -4.96
CA PHE A 555 2.36 -18.96 -4.37
C PHE A 555 3.54 -18.46 -5.19
N VAL A 556 4.50 -17.83 -4.52
CA VAL A 556 5.66 -17.25 -5.18
C VAL A 556 6.92 -17.87 -4.59
N VAL A 557 7.80 -18.34 -5.46
CA VAL A 557 9.15 -18.74 -5.08
C VAL A 557 10.16 -17.75 -5.66
N HIS A 558 11.07 -17.28 -4.83
CA HIS A 558 12.21 -16.46 -5.23
C HIS A 558 13.47 -17.30 -5.21
N ASP A 559 14.21 -17.29 -6.33
CA ASP A 559 15.58 -17.77 -6.33
C ASP A 559 16.47 -16.71 -5.68
N VAL A 560 16.77 -16.90 -4.39
CA VAL A 560 17.70 -16.03 -3.67
C VAL A 560 19.11 -16.59 -3.67
N GLY A 561 19.38 -17.71 -4.35
CA GLY A 561 20.68 -18.39 -4.46
C GLY A 561 21.63 -17.79 -5.50
N TYR A 562 21.32 -16.63 -6.06
CA TYR A 562 22.09 -15.98 -7.12
C TYR A 562 23.50 -15.54 -6.67
N GLY A 563 24.42 -15.49 -7.64
CA GLY A 563 25.81 -15.06 -7.43
C GLY A 563 26.06 -13.58 -7.73
N ILE A 564 27.30 -13.14 -7.54
CA ILE A 564 27.77 -11.79 -7.93
C ILE A 564 28.74 -11.86 -9.11
N ASP A 565 28.70 -10.83 -9.95
CA ASP A 565 29.73 -10.51 -10.95
C ASP A 565 30.35 -9.16 -10.67
N GLU A 566 31.57 -9.16 -10.15
CA GLU A 566 32.32 -7.93 -9.84
C GLU A 566 32.86 -7.22 -11.08
N LYS A 567 32.93 -7.89 -12.24
CA LYS A 567 33.42 -7.25 -13.47
C LYS A 567 32.34 -6.31 -14.02
N THR A 568 31.10 -6.76 -14.00
CA THR A 568 29.94 -6.01 -14.52
C THR A 568 29.17 -5.27 -13.42
N ASN A 569 29.44 -5.56 -12.14
CA ASN A 569 28.65 -5.11 -10.99
C ASN A 569 27.18 -5.53 -11.11
N THR A 570 26.92 -6.82 -11.37
CA THR A 570 25.56 -7.37 -11.51
C THR A 570 25.39 -8.66 -10.72
N PHE A 571 24.15 -8.98 -10.37
CA PHE A 571 23.80 -10.30 -9.86
C PHE A 571 23.63 -11.31 -11.00
N ARG A 572 23.95 -12.58 -10.72
CA ARG A 572 23.92 -13.68 -11.71
C ARG A 572 22.97 -14.78 -11.26
N PHE A 573 21.84 -14.87 -11.94
CA PHE A 573 20.83 -15.90 -11.76
C PHE A 573 21.06 -17.08 -12.69
N GLN A 574 20.52 -18.24 -12.33
CA GLN A 574 20.61 -19.45 -13.13
C GLN A 574 19.31 -20.24 -13.02
N LYS A 575 18.89 -20.87 -14.12
CA LYS A 575 17.84 -21.87 -14.08
C LYS A 575 18.26 -23.04 -13.20
N ARG A 576 17.46 -23.34 -12.17
CA ARG A 576 17.70 -24.47 -11.28
C ARG A 576 16.40 -25.08 -10.79
N GLN A 577 16.46 -26.39 -10.57
CA GLN A 577 15.34 -27.20 -10.11
C GLN A 577 15.12 -26.98 -8.61
N GLY A 578 13.85 -26.94 -8.20
CA GLY A 578 13.48 -26.89 -6.79
C GLY A 578 12.16 -27.60 -6.52
N ALA A 579 11.92 -27.90 -5.24
CA ALA A 579 10.69 -28.47 -4.76
C ALA A 579 10.36 -27.85 -3.40
N TRP A 580 9.13 -27.36 -3.24
CA TRP A 580 8.74 -26.54 -2.10
C TRP A 580 7.38 -26.97 -1.57
N ASN A 581 7.21 -26.83 -0.25
CA ASN A 581 5.95 -27.06 0.43
C ASN A 581 5.49 -25.73 1.03
N PHE A 582 4.39 -25.20 0.50
CA PHE A 582 3.78 -23.97 0.99
C PHE A 582 2.67 -24.30 1.99
N PRO A 583 2.48 -23.49 3.05
CA PRO A 583 1.27 -23.58 3.84
C PRO A 583 0.05 -23.25 2.98
N ARG A 584 -0.96 -24.12 3.03
CA ARG A 584 -2.24 -23.91 2.34
C ARG A 584 -3.10 -22.92 3.15
N PRO A 585 -3.65 -21.85 2.54
CA PRO A 585 -4.67 -21.04 3.20
C PRO A 585 -5.85 -21.91 3.64
N ALA A 586 -6.32 -21.75 4.88
CA ALA A 586 -7.29 -22.67 5.48
C ALA A 586 -8.59 -22.83 4.65
N TRP A 587 -9.00 -21.77 3.95
CA TRP A 587 -10.19 -21.75 3.10
C TRP A 587 -9.99 -22.25 1.67
N LEU A 588 -8.75 -22.49 1.22
CA LEU A 588 -8.48 -23.05 -0.10
C LEU A 588 -8.68 -24.58 -0.03
N PRO A 589 -9.58 -25.21 -0.80
CA PRO A 589 -9.84 -26.64 -0.70
C PRO A 589 -8.64 -27.49 -1.14
N SER A 590 -8.49 -28.68 -0.55
CA SER A 590 -7.61 -29.72 -1.09
C SER A 590 -8.08 -30.13 -2.49
N GLY A 591 -7.15 -30.39 -3.40
CA GLY A 591 -7.45 -30.71 -4.80
C GLY A 591 -7.85 -29.50 -5.65
N ALA A 592 -7.69 -28.27 -5.14
CA ALA A 592 -7.82 -27.07 -5.95
C ALA A 592 -6.92 -27.13 -7.20
N GLU A 593 -7.39 -26.56 -8.31
CA GLU A 593 -6.60 -26.49 -9.55
C GLU A 593 -5.34 -25.69 -9.29
N LEU A 594 -4.18 -26.23 -9.68
CA LEU A 594 -2.86 -25.62 -9.53
C LEU A 594 -2.22 -25.44 -10.90
N PHE A 595 -1.75 -24.23 -11.19
CA PHE A 595 -1.08 -23.90 -12.44
C PHE A 595 -0.02 -22.82 -12.25
N ARG A 596 0.94 -22.76 -13.19
CA ARG A 596 2.01 -21.75 -13.23
C ARG A 596 1.56 -20.55 -14.06
N VAL A 597 2.01 -19.36 -13.70
CA VAL A 597 1.74 -18.11 -14.44
C VAL A 597 3.06 -17.40 -14.76
N ASP A 598 3.19 -16.88 -15.97
CA ASP A 598 4.23 -15.93 -16.34
C ASP A 598 3.72 -14.94 -17.41
N ALA A 599 4.60 -14.10 -17.95
CA ALA A 599 4.26 -13.12 -18.96
C ALA A 599 3.72 -13.72 -20.28
N SER A 600 3.80 -15.04 -20.46
CA SER A 600 3.26 -15.76 -21.62
C SER A 600 1.94 -16.47 -21.33
N GLY A 601 1.42 -16.39 -20.10
CA GLY A 601 0.11 -16.90 -19.72
C GLY A 601 0.14 -17.99 -18.66
N THR A 602 -0.81 -18.92 -18.76
CA THR A 602 -0.95 -20.02 -17.80
C THR A 602 -0.36 -21.32 -18.34
N HIS A 603 0.33 -22.06 -17.48
CA HIS A 603 1.02 -23.31 -17.83
C HIS A 603 0.70 -24.39 -16.81
N ASP A 604 0.87 -25.65 -17.21
CA ASP A 604 0.75 -26.75 -16.25
C ASP A 604 1.84 -26.63 -15.18
N ALA A 605 1.50 -26.97 -13.95
CA ALA A 605 2.43 -27.01 -12.82
C ALA A 605 2.61 -28.46 -12.36
N HIS A 606 3.84 -28.83 -12.02
CA HIS A 606 4.11 -30.11 -11.37
C HIS A 606 3.93 -29.95 -9.86
N GLY A 607 2.82 -30.45 -9.33
CA GLY A 607 2.49 -30.25 -7.93
C GLY A 607 1.09 -30.71 -7.56
N ALA A 608 0.71 -30.52 -6.30
CA ALA A 608 -0.62 -30.84 -5.81
C ALA A 608 -1.01 -29.97 -4.60
N VAL A 609 -2.31 -29.73 -4.45
CA VAL A 609 -2.90 -29.04 -3.31
C VAL A 609 -3.43 -30.09 -2.32
N GLY A 610 -2.64 -30.43 -1.30
CA GLY A 610 -3.03 -31.31 -0.19
C GLY A 610 -3.23 -30.52 1.10
N ASP A 611 -2.75 -31.05 2.22
CA ASP A 611 -2.66 -30.29 3.49
C ASP A 611 -1.69 -29.10 3.37
N GLN A 612 -0.64 -29.29 2.57
CA GLN A 612 0.24 -28.25 2.06
C GLN A 612 0.13 -28.19 0.53
N VAL A 613 0.59 -27.10 -0.06
CA VAL A 613 0.72 -26.99 -1.52
C VAL A 613 2.13 -27.39 -1.89
N HIS A 614 2.27 -28.54 -2.56
CA HIS A 614 3.55 -29.02 -3.06
C HIS A 614 3.74 -28.57 -4.50
N ILE A 615 4.89 -27.95 -4.81
CA ILE A 615 5.25 -27.51 -6.16
C ILE A 615 6.70 -27.93 -6.43
N GLN A 616 6.94 -28.47 -7.61
CA GLN A 616 8.26 -28.74 -8.18
C GLN A 616 8.38 -28.02 -9.53
N ASP A 617 9.48 -27.30 -9.75
CA ASP A 617 9.68 -26.56 -11.01
C ASP A 617 11.15 -26.21 -11.26
N GLU A 618 11.44 -25.79 -12.49
CA GLU A 618 12.68 -25.11 -12.86
C GLU A 618 12.48 -23.58 -12.82
N VAL A 619 13.18 -22.92 -11.91
CA VAL A 619 13.05 -21.47 -11.70
C VAL A 619 14.38 -20.79 -12.04
N HIS A 620 14.31 -19.67 -12.76
CA HIS A 620 15.46 -18.81 -13.06
C HIS A 620 15.60 -17.65 -12.07
N VAL A 621 14.52 -16.91 -11.84
CA VAL A 621 14.47 -15.74 -10.95
C VAL A 621 13.31 -15.88 -9.98
N VAL A 622 12.11 -16.01 -10.53
CA VAL A 622 10.85 -16.15 -9.77
C VAL A 622 9.96 -17.18 -10.46
N GLY A 623 9.36 -18.06 -9.67
CA GLY A 623 8.25 -18.93 -10.05
C GLY A 623 6.94 -18.43 -9.42
N ILE A 624 5.88 -18.34 -10.22
CA ILE A 624 4.57 -17.82 -9.80
C ILE A 624 3.54 -18.90 -10.09
N TYR A 625 2.78 -19.29 -9.07
CA TYR A 625 1.77 -20.32 -9.17
C TYR A 625 0.47 -19.82 -8.56
N VAL A 626 -0.64 -20.28 -9.11
CA VAL A 626 -1.97 -20.00 -8.59
C VAL A 626 -2.64 -21.32 -8.27
N ALA A 627 -3.21 -21.41 -7.07
CA ALA A 627 -4.19 -22.44 -6.77
C ALA A 627 -5.56 -21.82 -6.54
N THR A 628 -6.62 -22.43 -7.08
CA THR A 628 -7.97 -21.84 -7.02
C THR A 628 -9.08 -22.86 -6.84
N ALA A 629 -10.10 -22.43 -6.10
CA ALA A 629 -11.38 -23.12 -6.00
C ALA A 629 -12.36 -22.72 -7.11
N SER A 630 -12.07 -21.64 -7.85
CA SER A 630 -12.97 -21.05 -8.84
C SER A 630 -12.79 -21.75 -10.20
N PRO A 631 -13.81 -22.51 -10.68
CA PRO A 631 -13.75 -23.11 -12.00
C PRO A 631 -13.69 -22.02 -13.06
N GLY A 632 -12.73 -22.09 -13.98
CA GLY A 632 -12.64 -21.13 -15.08
C GLY A 632 -11.61 -20.02 -14.89
N LEU A 633 -11.01 -19.86 -13.70
CA LEU A 633 -10.03 -18.79 -13.46
C LEU A 633 -8.83 -18.90 -14.41
N ARG A 634 -8.29 -20.11 -14.62
CA ARG A 634 -7.17 -20.33 -15.54
C ARG A 634 -7.53 -19.87 -16.97
N GLN A 635 -8.72 -20.20 -17.44
CA GLN A 635 -9.22 -19.80 -18.76
C GLN A 635 -9.45 -18.29 -18.84
N ALA A 636 -9.97 -17.67 -17.78
CA ALA A 636 -10.15 -16.22 -17.70
C ALA A 636 -8.81 -15.47 -17.80
N LEU A 637 -7.77 -15.96 -17.09
CA LEU A 637 -6.42 -15.40 -17.20
C LEU A 637 -5.85 -15.54 -18.62
N GLN A 638 -6.08 -16.67 -19.28
CA GLN A 638 -5.64 -16.87 -20.66
C GLN A 638 -6.39 -15.95 -21.64
N ALA A 639 -7.70 -15.77 -21.48
CA ALA A 639 -8.49 -14.83 -22.27
C ALA A 639 -8.01 -13.39 -22.08
N ARG A 640 -7.72 -13.01 -20.82
CA ARG A 640 -7.15 -11.71 -20.48
C ARG A 640 -5.80 -11.49 -21.15
N LEU A 641 -4.93 -12.50 -21.19
CA LEU A 641 -3.67 -12.41 -21.94
C LEU A 641 -3.91 -12.04 -23.41
N GLN A 642 -4.89 -12.67 -24.07
CA GLN A 642 -5.17 -12.36 -25.48
C GLN A 642 -5.63 -10.91 -25.65
N THR A 643 -6.45 -10.38 -24.73
CA THR A 643 -6.82 -8.96 -24.73
C THR A 643 -5.61 -8.05 -24.54
N LEU A 644 -4.69 -8.38 -23.63
CA LEU A 644 -3.47 -7.60 -23.40
C LEU A 644 -2.57 -7.60 -24.64
N LEU A 645 -2.33 -8.77 -25.25
CA LEU A 645 -1.49 -8.90 -26.45
C LEU A 645 -2.12 -8.20 -27.66
N ALA A 646 -3.45 -8.28 -27.84
CA ALA A 646 -4.15 -7.54 -28.87
C ALA A 646 -3.98 -6.03 -28.68
N ARG A 647 -4.13 -5.54 -27.44
CA ARG A 647 -3.93 -4.13 -27.12
C ARG A 647 -2.49 -3.67 -27.35
N GLU A 648 -1.51 -4.49 -26.98
CA GLU A 648 -0.10 -4.24 -27.26
C GLU A 648 0.16 -4.10 -28.77
N ALA A 649 -0.44 -4.98 -29.59
CA ALA A 649 -0.31 -4.93 -31.05
C ALA A 649 -1.00 -3.70 -31.66
N GLU A 650 -2.18 -3.32 -31.17
CA GLU A 650 -2.93 -2.13 -31.63
C GLU A 650 -2.15 -0.81 -31.48
N LEU A 651 -1.24 -0.72 -30.52
CA LEU A 651 -0.41 0.47 -30.32
C LEU A 651 0.57 0.69 -31.49
N GLY A 652 0.92 -0.38 -32.22
CA GLY A 652 1.70 -0.30 -33.46
C GLY A 652 3.16 0.15 -33.28
N ILE A 653 3.74 -0.06 -32.10
CA ILE A 653 5.15 0.22 -31.82
C ILE A 653 5.72 -0.80 -30.83
N ASP A 654 6.89 -1.37 -31.10
CA ASP A 654 7.57 -2.31 -30.21
C ASP A 654 9.09 -2.09 -30.14
N PRO A 655 9.56 -0.98 -29.53
CA PRO A 655 10.98 -0.63 -29.55
C PRO A 655 11.85 -1.56 -28.70
N GLY A 656 11.25 -2.40 -27.84
CA GLY A 656 11.97 -3.40 -27.04
C GLY A 656 12.35 -4.66 -27.82
N SER A 657 11.59 -4.98 -28.88
CA SER A 657 11.79 -6.21 -29.68
C SER A 657 11.96 -5.94 -31.19
N ASN A 658 11.80 -4.69 -31.64
CA ASN A 658 11.89 -4.30 -33.04
C ASN A 658 12.83 -3.09 -33.23
N GLU A 659 13.93 -3.30 -33.97
CA GLU A 659 14.95 -2.27 -34.23
C GLU A 659 14.40 -1.06 -35.00
N GLN A 660 13.50 -1.27 -35.97
CA GLN A 660 12.90 -0.16 -36.73
C GLN A 660 12.06 0.75 -35.84
N ASP A 661 11.32 0.18 -34.89
CA ASP A 661 10.52 0.96 -33.94
C ASP A 661 11.39 1.67 -32.90
N LEU A 662 12.51 1.06 -32.50
CA LEU A 662 13.51 1.72 -31.68
C LEU A 662 14.12 2.93 -32.41
N GLU A 663 14.44 2.80 -33.70
CA GLU A 663 14.92 3.94 -34.50
C GLU A 663 13.85 5.03 -34.63
N LYS A 664 12.56 4.67 -34.84
CA LYS A 664 11.46 5.66 -34.81
C LYS A 664 11.40 6.41 -33.48
N LEU A 665 11.59 5.72 -32.36
CA LEU A 665 11.60 6.33 -31.03
C LEU A 665 12.80 7.28 -30.85
N LYS A 666 13.99 6.90 -31.36
CA LYS A 666 15.19 7.75 -31.36
C LYS A 666 15.02 8.99 -32.22
N GLU A 667 14.48 8.85 -33.44
CA GLU A 667 14.22 10.00 -34.32
C GLU A 667 13.20 10.95 -33.71
N ALA A 668 12.17 10.45 -33.03
CA ALA A 668 11.18 11.27 -32.35
C ALA A 668 11.74 12.07 -31.15
N ALA A 669 12.90 11.66 -30.63
CA ALA A 669 13.62 12.33 -29.54
C ALA A 669 14.62 13.40 -30.01
N LYS A 670 14.85 13.51 -31.33
CA LYS A 670 15.62 14.60 -31.94
C LYS A 670 14.74 15.81 -32.18
#